data_AF-A0A4P9YCY9-F1
#
_entry.id   AF-A0A4P9YCY9-F1
#
_cell.length_a   1.000
_cell.length_b   1.000
_cell.length_c   1.000
_cell.angle_alpha   90.00
_cell.angle_beta   90.00
_cell.angle_gamma   90.00
#
_symmetry.space_group_name_H-M   'P 1'
#
loop_
_entity.id
_entity.type
_entity.pdbx_description
1 polymer ?
#
loop_
_entity_poly.entity_id
_entity_poly.type
_entity_poly.pdbx_seq_one_letter_code
_entity_poly.pdbx_strand_id
1 'polypeptide(L)'
;LVNFDSLDFHVNNEKRERLSSIQRGELLEYLESVYAAVQSRKEEIELYIYESIEKVPSEESAMMNCFKTINLAASAKITDIYRLVIDKSHLKLMNPYLCNESVDRIQKCSIQFLKLCVLCDKIERIQNGLSDNLSNSILAKDLLCKRIWNAECNPRWLVFEAENEMQIRPIQYLFAQFLIENPFSICQLNMGCGKTRVVLPMLIMHYVENNKVPCVYVMNSLLRENIEYLHLTLTASSQNIQVLEHPFSRQVEMTEDDISIFMDYLSTPNACLISCPEYRMSLMLKPHELKLKGQCQMMTKLQEYIRMNKFVEIFDESDALLSHIYQLIYTVGTQTELTKFFERSVIIQATLQILNSSQRIHDYLSENKLLNFEKTKFDGELYKIRFPVELMAEGLTERETWIKICEMIFYELVGGVFENLEWISVVFKQSNKNFKRMFKEAVFNLNFDPSKFLRKINDEFKESHVLMLRGLFAHEILLFILKRRYQVEYGIDVKRSKRMAVPYKAADIPTEKSEFSHPDVCLGLTILSYYHNGLNKEQLRQAFRLLLSFGSVRQEKLYNAWYDSIKANLDQNEIEMIDKVNKIDPTNALQEDVLHKRFGKCIKVINFWLNYIIFPIDTIQYPQRIAASAWTLTSGDHCIGFSGTNDTSKLLPSNVVQRQPNIQELISTNGLMLNCILNHSKYYSFNIVNLTWKEIVNFCLEKQSNALIDTGSLLAGKSNKELAEYILLQNSFINSDFKGICYFDVNFGTNGQWMVIEKGTNKINTLVDSHIHEKDTFVIFDDARSRGADMKLKDDATAVITLGPKITKDKFMQGAGRMRKLLDNQRLIIISSFEVNVSIKKAISSLNHVPTINDVIQWILLNTEKTVMEGLQMWTSQGLQYAKQMKNPDSIVCNERINLTDLYGLKHFDRSLMDEYLPIADNLPNTKISQSLRNQLVNYGAQVIVSSSGNNEQCERESELEIQEQQIVMREYPTEKAVSEHPWNYRDLLTGKGINVDIYNLYETIGSLFGIPNIEMLGWNKDRIYCTKNFYKSIERKAPIDCFAKYINMILESPS
;
A
#
# COMPACT_ATOMS: atom_id res chain seq x y z
N LEU A 1 34.03 2.56 38.03
CA LEU A 1 33.20 2.48 36.80
C LEU A 1 33.86 1.66 35.67
N VAL A 2 34.88 0.81 35.93
CA VAL A 2 35.65 0.08 34.89
C VAL A 2 35.28 -1.42 34.76
N ASN A 3 34.27 -1.92 35.48
CA ASN A 3 33.94 -3.35 35.48
C ASN A 3 32.42 -3.61 35.50
N PHE A 4 31.66 -2.94 34.62
CA PHE A 4 30.26 -3.31 34.35
C PHE A 4 30.06 -3.96 32.97
N ASP A 5 31.02 -3.84 32.05
CA ASP A 5 31.05 -4.67 30.84
C ASP A 5 31.35 -6.14 31.15
N SER A 6 31.82 -6.47 32.37
CA SER A 6 32.15 -7.82 32.83
C SER A 6 30.98 -8.60 33.44
N LEU A 7 29.75 -8.07 33.43
CA LEU A 7 28.53 -8.87 33.64
C LEU A 7 28.19 -9.62 32.33
N ASP A 8 29.18 -10.37 31.87
CA ASP A 8 29.15 -11.20 30.67
C ASP A 8 28.46 -12.54 31.00
N PHE A 9 27.23 -12.69 30.54
CA PHE A 9 26.65 -14.02 30.33
C PHE A 9 27.37 -14.68 29.14
N HIS A 10 28.52 -15.31 29.37
CA HIS A 10 29.10 -16.25 28.40
C HIS A 10 28.15 -17.45 28.26
N VAL A 11 27.42 -17.48 27.15
CA VAL A 11 26.49 -18.55 26.79
C VAL A 11 26.88 -19.11 25.43
N ASN A 12 27.74 -20.13 25.44
CA ASN A 12 27.90 -21.06 24.32
C ASN A 12 26.55 -21.73 24.02
N ASN A 13 26.35 -22.17 22.78
CA ASN A 13 25.13 -22.85 22.29
C ASN A 13 24.66 -24.03 23.17
N GLU A 14 25.53 -24.65 23.98
CA GLU A 14 25.20 -25.66 24.99
C GLU A 14 24.31 -25.17 26.14
N LYS A 15 24.17 -23.85 26.37
CA LYS A 15 23.34 -23.30 27.47
C LYS A 15 21.90 -22.95 27.06
N ARG A 16 21.51 -23.05 25.78
CA ARG A 16 20.09 -23.00 25.39
C ARG A 16 19.28 -24.13 26.05
N GLU A 17 19.90 -25.29 26.24
CA GLU A 17 19.33 -26.43 26.99
C GLU A 17 19.39 -26.24 28.52
N ARG A 18 20.22 -25.32 29.04
CA ARG A 18 20.26 -24.99 30.48
C ARG A 18 19.23 -23.94 30.91
N LEU A 19 18.73 -23.10 30.02
CA LEU A 19 17.58 -22.23 30.32
C LEU A 19 16.29 -23.04 30.55
N SER A 20 16.18 -24.25 29.98
CA SER A 20 15.15 -25.23 30.34
C SER A 20 15.38 -25.94 31.67
N SER A 21 16.58 -25.81 32.29
CA SER A 21 16.93 -26.46 33.56
C SER A 21 17.04 -25.51 34.76
N ILE A 22 17.02 -24.19 34.56
CA ILE A 22 16.94 -23.20 35.65
C ILE A 22 15.48 -23.10 36.09
N GLN A 23 15.20 -23.32 37.38
CA GLN A 23 13.85 -23.11 37.90
C GLN A 23 13.52 -21.62 37.78
N ARG A 24 12.41 -21.28 37.10
CA ARG A 24 12.00 -19.89 36.83
C ARG A 24 12.01 -19.00 38.08
N GLY A 25 11.76 -19.57 39.26
CA GLY A 25 11.82 -18.88 40.55
C GLY A 25 13.20 -18.37 40.92
N GLU A 26 14.27 -19.15 40.74
CA GLU A 26 15.65 -18.73 41.06
C GLU A 26 16.11 -17.57 40.15
N LEU A 27 15.66 -17.58 38.89
CA LEU A 27 15.96 -16.49 37.95
C LEU A 27 15.21 -15.20 38.33
N LEU A 28 13.97 -15.30 38.79
CA LEU A 28 13.17 -14.17 39.27
C LEU A 28 13.81 -13.50 40.49
N GLU A 29 14.19 -14.28 41.50
CA GLU A 29 14.87 -13.75 42.71
C GLU A 29 16.20 -13.06 42.37
N TYR A 30 16.98 -13.66 41.47
CA TYR A 30 18.22 -13.03 41.00
C TYR A 30 17.94 -11.70 40.29
N LEU A 31 16.97 -11.65 39.38
CA LEU A 31 16.61 -10.44 38.64
C LEU A 31 16.08 -9.33 39.57
N GLU A 32 15.31 -9.67 40.61
CA GLU A 32 14.86 -8.71 41.64
C GLU A 32 16.04 -8.07 42.38
N SER A 33 17.04 -8.87 42.77
CA SER A 33 18.24 -8.37 43.43
C SER A 33 19.04 -7.41 42.54
N VAL A 34 19.16 -7.74 41.25
CA VAL A 34 19.86 -6.91 40.26
C VAL A 34 19.07 -5.64 39.99
N TYR A 35 17.75 -5.72 39.85
CA TYR A 35 16.88 -4.56 39.67
C TYR A 35 17.05 -3.56 40.80
N ALA A 36 17.00 -4.01 42.06
CA ALA A 36 17.18 -3.14 43.23
C ALA A 36 18.55 -2.43 43.22
N ALA A 37 19.62 -3.15 42.85
CA ALA A 37 20.96 -2.57 42.76
C ALA A 37 21.12 -1.55 41.61
N VAL A 38 20.47 -1.79 40.46
CA VAL A 38 20.47 -0.86 39.32
C VAL A 38 19.64 0.38 39.65
N GLN A 39 18.46 0.20 40.25
CA GLN A 39 17.56 1.28 40.63
C GLN A 39 18.19 2.23 41.67
N SER A 40 18.84 1.68 42.71
CA SER A 40 19.56 2.49 43.71
C SER A 40 20.64 3.37 43.07
N ARG A 41 21.42 2.82 42.13
CA ARG A 41 22.45 3.61 41.41
C ARG A 41 21.86 4.64 40.45
N LYS A 42 20.72 4.31 39.82
CA LYS A 42 20.00 5.26 38.96
C LYS A 42 19.59 6.49 39.77
N GLU A 43 19.02 6.29 40.96
CA GLU A 43 18.61 7.37 41.87
C GLU A 43 19.81 8.20 42.36
N GLU A 44 20.94 7.57 42.71
CA GLU A 44 22.17 8.29 43.09
C GLU A 44 22.69 9.21 41.98
N ILE A 45 22.72 8.71 40.72
CA ILE A 45 23.17 9.51 39.58
C ILE A 45 22.16 10.62 39.25
N GLU A 46 20.86 10.33 39.35
CA GLU A 46 19.80 11.32 39.13
C GLU A 46 19.94 12.51 40.10
N LEU A 47 20.06 12.22 41.39
CA LEU A 47 20.28 13.23 42.42
C LEU A 47 21.55 14.05 42.13
N TYR A 48 22.65 13.39 41.80
CA TYR A 48 23.90 14.07 41.44
C TYR A 48 23.73 15.02 40.25
N ILE A 49 22.99 14.62 39.21
CA ILE A 49 22.74 15.45 38.03
C ILE A 49 21.93 16.69 38.43
N TYR A 50 20.82 16.53 39.16
CA TYR A 50 20.00 17.66 39.61
C TYR A 50 20.79 18.63 40.50
N GLU A 51 21.48 18.12 41.53
CA GLU A 51 22.30 18.95 42.42
C GLU A 51 23.41 19.69 41.64
N SER A 52 24.01 19.05 40.64
CA SER A 52 25.06 19.66 39.84
C SER A 52 24.52 20.76 38.92
N ILE A 53 23.33 20.59 38.34
CA ILE A 53 22.66 21.61 37.52
C ILE A 53 22.25 22.80 38.38
N GLU A 54 21.80 22.57 39.61
CA GLU A 54 21.35 23.62 40.52
C GLU A 54 22.47 24.34 41.28
N LYS A 55 23.72 23.89 41.12
CA LYS A 55 24.86 24.48 41.81
C LYS A 55 25.20 25.86 41.23
N VAL A 56 24.97 26.89 42.05
CA VAL A 56 25.22 28.31 41.72
C VAL A 56 26.16 28.89 42.78
N PRO A 57 27.02 29.88 42.45
CA PRO A 57 27.81 30.59 43.46
C PRO A 57 26.96 31.10 44.62
N SER A 58 27.47 31.03 45.86
CA SER A 58 26.72 31.37 47.07
C SER A 58 26.16 32.80 47.07
N GLU A 59 26.84 33.73 46.40
CA GLU A 59 26.43 35.13 46.27
C GLU A 59 25.24 35.32 45.31
N GLU A 60 25.05 34.41 44.35
CA GLU A 60 24.06 34.50 43.27
C GLU A 60 22.83 33.59 43.52
N SER A 61 22.90 32.70 44.52
CA SER A 61 21.87 31.70 44.82
C SER A 61 20.49 32.31 45.14
N ALA A 62 20.44 33.39 45.92
CA ALA A 62 19.18 34.06 46.26
C ALA A 62 18.50 34.65 45.01
N MET A 63 19.27 35.27 44.12
CA MET A 63 18.77 35.83 42.87
C MET A 63 18.29 34.74 41.90
N MET A 64 19.04 33.66 41.76
CA MET A 64 18.63 32.53 40.90
C MET A 64 17.35 31.86 41.40
N ASN A 65 17.21 31.71 42.72
CA ASN A 65 15.97 31.18 43.31
C ASN A 65 14.79 32.12 43.06
N CYS A 66 15.00 33.45 43.17
CA CYS A 66 13.98 34.43 42.80
C CYS A 66 13.61 34.35 41.30
N PHE A 67 14.58 34.18 40.39
CA PHE A 67 14.29 34.01 38.97
C PHE A 67 13.52 32.72 38.67
N LYS A 68 13.83 31.61 39.36
CA LYS A 68 13.08 30.37 39.23
C LYS A 68 11.63 30.52 39.72
N THR A 69 11.39 31.18 40.85
CA THR A 69 10.03 31.34 41.41
C THR A 69 9.11 32.21 40.55
N ILE A 70 9.66 33.17 39.81
CA ILE A 70 8.92 33.99 38.84
C ILE A 70 9.03 33.48 37.39
N ASN A 71 9.53 32.24 37.21
CA ASN A 71 9.65 31.56 35.91
C ASN A 71 10.54 32.29 34.88
N LEU A 72 11.50 33.09 35.35
CA LEU A 72 12.56 33.72 34.55
C LEU A 72 13.83 32.85 34.44
N ALA A 73 13.95 31.79 35.24
CA ALA A 73 14.98 30.76 35.12
C ALA A 73 14.35 29.37 35.15
N ALA A 74 14.78 28.47 34.26
CA ALA A 74 14.21 27.13 34.14
C ALA A 74 14.67 26.20 35.28
N SER A 75 13.73 25.44 35.85
CA SER A 75 14.03 24.29 36.71
C SER A 75 14.23 23.04 35.87
N ALA A 76 15.28 22.25 36.15
CA ALA A 76 15.53 21.01 35.44
C ALA A 76 14.40 20.01 35.63
N LYS A 77 13.92 19.45 34.51
CA LYS A 77 13.01 18.31 34.45
C LYS A 77 13.77 17.09 33.96
N ILE A 78 13.17 15.92 34.14
CA ILE A 78 13.76 14.67 33.66
C ILE A 78 14.00 14.70 32.15
N THR A 79 13.07 15.28 31.37
CA THR A 79 13.19 15.48 29.91
C THR A 79 14.40 16.34 29.52
N ASP A 80 14.83 17.25 30.39
CA ASP A 80 16.01 18.06 30.12
C ASP A 80 17.25 17.17 30.17
N ILE A 81 17.34 16.18 31.07
CA ILE A 81 18.45 15.21 31.12
C ILE A 81 18.62 14.48 29.78
N TYR A 82 17.52 14.09 29.11
CA TYR A 82 17.56 13.47 27.78
C TYR A 82 18.13 14.44 26.74
N ARG A 83 17.72 15.72 26.78
CA ARG A 83 18.26 16.76 25.90
C ARG A 83 19.73 17.06 26.15
N LEU A 84 20.19 17.01 27.41
CA LEU A 84 21.59 17.25 27.78
C LEU A 84 22.54 16.23 27.15
N VAL A 85 22.06 15.01 26.92
CA VAL A 85 22.85 13.96 26.24
C VAL A 85 23.10 14.33 24.78
N ILE A 86 22.14 14.97 24.11
CA ILE A 86 22.21 15.35 22.69
C ILE A 86 22.90 16.71 22.51
N ASP A 87 22.50 17.72 23.29
CA ASP A 87 22.97 19.09 23.17
C ASP A 87 23.39 19.66 24.53
N LYS A 88 24.71 19.70 24.74
CA LYS A 88 25.31 20.27 25.95
C LYS A 88 25.20 21.79 26.06
N SER A 89 24.83 22.49 24.98
CA SER A 89 24.60 23.94 25.03
C SER A 89 23.37 24.30 25.89
N HIS A 90 22.40 23.38 25.97
CA HIS A 90 21.19 23.54 26.79
C HIS A 90 21.50 23.72 28.27
N LEU A 91 22.55 23.05 28.80
CA LEU A 91 23.02 23.21 30.18
C LEU A 91 23.39 24.66 30.51
N LYS A 92 24.00 25.39 29.57
CA LYS A 92 24.40 26.78 29.78
C LYS A 92 23.22 27.75 29.77
N LEU A 93 22.12 27.40 29.08
CA LEU A 93 20.87 28.15 29.14
C LEU A 93 20.20 28.02 30.51
N MET A 94 20.30 26.84 31.13
CA MET A 94 19.72 26.58 32.45
C MET A 94 20.59 27.13 33.59
N ASN A 95 21.90 26.98 33.48
CA ASN A 95 22.85 27.49 34.45
C ASN A 95 24.10 28.06 33.73
N PRO A 96 24.18 29.39 33.54
CA PRO A 96 25.29 30.02 32.85
C PRO A 96 26.61 30.00 33.65
N TYR A 97 26.58 29.66 34.94
CA TYR A 97 27.74 29.64 35.82
C TYR A 97 28.57 28.35 35.74
N LEU A 98 28.09 27.33 35.00
CA LEU A 98 28.81 26.06 34.84
C LEU A 98 30.01 26.23 33.89
N CYS A 99 31.19 25.79 34.34
CA CYS A 99 32.37 25.72 33.48
C CYS A 99 32.25 24.55 32.48
N ASN A 100 33.02 24.61 31.38
CA ASN A 100 32.96 23.58 30.32
C ASN A 100 33.27 22.17 30.85
N GLU A 101 34.19 22.03 31.82
CA GLU A 101 34.51 20.74 32.44
C GLU A 101 33.33 20.16 33.24
N SER A 102 32.60 21.01 33.97
CA SER A 102 31.38 20.61 34.67
C SER A 102 30.29 20.19 33.69
N VAL A 103 30.11 20.93 32.59
CA VAL A 103 29.15 20.59 31.52
C VAL A 103 29.47 19.21 30.93
N ASP A 104 30.72 18.94 30.56
CA ASP A 104 31.12 17.64 30.00
C ASP A 104 30.96 16.51 31.03
N ARG A 105 31.21 16.78 32.32
CA ARG A 105 31.00 15.81 33.41
C ARG A 105 29.52 15.49 33.61
N ILE A 106 28.65 16.50 33.62
CA ILE A 106 27.20 16.32 33.74
C ILE A 106 26.66 15.55 32.53
N GLN A 107 27.14 15.83 31.32
CA GLN A 107 26.77 15.07 30.12
C GLN A 107 27.16 13.60 30.24
N LYS A 108 28.39 13.28 30.68
CA LYS A 108 28.82 11.89 30.91
C LYS A 108 27.97 11.18 31.97
N CYS A 109 27.63 11.86 33.06
CA CYS A 109 26.71 11.33 34.06
C CYS A 109 25.31 11.09 33.49
N SER A 110 24.82 11.99 32.64
CA SER A 110 23.52 11.85 31.96
C SER A 110 23.49 10.65 31.01
N ILE A 111 24.59 10.39 30.28
CA ILE A 111 24.72 9.18 29.45
C ILE A 111 24.67 7.91 30.31
N GLN A 112 25.35 7.89 31.47
CA GLN A 112 25.31 6.74 32.38
C GLN A 112 23.93 6.55 33.01
N PHE A 113 23.26 7.63 33.38
CA PHE A 113 21.88 7.61 33.86
C PHE A 113 20.94 6.94 32.85
N LEU A 114 20.96 7.38 31.58
CA LEU A 114 20.12 6.77 30.54
C LEU A 114 20.47 5.30 30.28
N LYS A 115 21.75 4.91 30.35
CA LYS A 115 22.15 3.49 30.26
C LYS A 115 21.52 2.64 31.38
N LEU A 116 21.42 3.20 32.60
CA LEU A 116 20.77 2.52 33.73
C LEU A 116 19.25 2.47 33.55
N CYS A 117 18.61 3.52 33.05
CA CYS A 117 17.18 3.50 32.72
C CYS A 117 16.84 2.34 31.76
N VAL A 118 17.53 2.27 30.62
CA VAL A 118 17.34 1.19 29.63
C VAL A 118 17.55 -0.20 30.24
N LEU A 119 18.48 -0.32 31.19
CA LEU A 119 18.73 -1.58 31.89
C LEU A 119 17.60 -1.93 32.88
N CYS A 120 17.08 -0.97 33.63
CA CYS A 120 15.89 -1.17 34.49
C CYS A 120 14.71 -1.67 33.64
N ASP A 121 14.39 -0.96 32.56
CA ASP A 121 13.26 -1.30 31.67
C ASP A 121 13.44 -2.72 31.09
N LYS A 122 14.68 -3.08 30.74
CA LYS A 122 14.99 -4.43 30.26
C LYS A 122 14.71 -5.50 31.32
N ILE A 123 15.15 -5.29 32.56
CA ILE A 123 14.94 -6.26 33.64
C ILE A 123 13.45 -6.41 33.94
N GLU A 124 12.72 -5.30 33.99
CA GLU A 124 11.27 -5.29 34.22
C GLU A 124 10.52 -6.04 33.12
N ARG A 125 10.86 -5.82 31.84
CA ARG A 125 10.29 -6.60 30.71
C ARG A 125 10.54 -8.10 30.85
N ILE A 126 11.73 -8.50 31.30
CA ILE A 126 12.08 -9.91 31.50
C ILE A 126 11.28 -10.49 32.68
N GLN A 127 11.13 -9.75 33.79
CA GLN A 127 10.35 -10.18 34.96
C GLN A 127 8.86 -10.34 34.63
N ASN A 128 8.28 -9.38 33.90
CA ASN A 128 6.90 -9.48 33.40
C ASN A 128 6.76 -10.68 32.45
N GLY A 129 7.74 -10.88 31.56
CA GLY A 129 7.86 -12.06 30.71
C GLY A 129 7.78 -13.40 31.45
N LEU A 130 8.53 -13.51 32.55
CA LEU A 130 8.59 -14.72 33.38
C LEU A 130 7.29 -14.96 34.16
N SER A 131 6.61 -13.89 34.58
CA SER A 131 5.36 -13.93 35.35
C SER A 131 4.14 -14.30 34.48
N ASP A 132 4.06 -13.78 33.25
CA ASP A 132 2.89 -13.91 32.38
C ASP A 132 2.83 -15.20 31.54
N ASN A 133 3.73 -16.18 31.77
CA ASN A 133 3.87 -17.37 30.94
C ASN A 133 4.03 -17.05 29.43
N LEU A 134 4.67 -15.92 29.10
CA LEU A 134 4.96 -15.53 27.72
C LEU A 134 5.88 -16.56 27.04
N SER A 135 5.89 -16.58 25.70
CA SER A 135 6.67 -17.58 24.96
C SER A 135 8.15 -17.50 25.32
N ASN A 136 8.78 -18.66 25.60
CA ASN A 136 10.20 -18.76 25.94
C ASN A 136 11.10 -18.13 24.86
N SER A 137 10.61 -18.02 23.61
CA SER A 137 11.32 -17.41 22.48
C SER A 137 11.47 -15.88 22.59
N ILE A 138 10.49 -15.16 23.17
CA ILE A 138 10.56 -13.71 23.39
C ILE A 138 11.50 -13.40 24.56
N LEU A 139 11.34 -14.13 25.66
CA LEU A 139 12.21 -14.07 26.84
C LEU A 139 13.69 -14.31 26.48
N ALA A 140 13.97 -15.33 25.67
CA ALA A 140 15.33 -15.61 25.22
C ALA A 140 15.92 -14.48 24.38
N LYS A 141 15.11 -13.78 23.57
CA LYS A 141 15.59 -12.64 22.75
C LYS A 141 16.00 -11.46 23.63
N ASP A 142 15.20 -11.11 24.63
CA ASP A 142 15.53 -10.01 25.55
C ASP A 142 16.72 -10.35 26.44
N LEU A 143 16.79 -11.58 26.97
CA LEU A 143 17.94 -12.05 27.74
C LEU A 143 19.25 -11.98 26.94
N LEU A 144 19.24 -12.42 25.68
CA LEU A 144 20.42 -12.46 24.82
C LEU A 144 20.78 -11.11 24.17
N CYS A 145 19.92 -10.09 24.29
CA CYS A 145 20.17 -8.79 23.69
C CYS A 145 21.31 -8.03 24.39
N LYS A 146 22.47 -7.88 23.74
CA LYS A 146 23.63 -7.11 24.24
C LYS A 146 23.85 -5.85 23.40
N ARG A 147 24.15 -4.71 24.02
CA ARG A 147 24.56 -3.50 23.30
C ARG A 147 25.97 -3.72 22.74
N ILE A 148 26.15 -3.55 21.43
CA ILE A 148 27.45 -3.72 20.73
C ILE A 148 27.98 -2.42 20.12
N TRP A 149 27.31 -1.29 20.40
CA TRP A 149 27.63 0.03 19.89
C TRP A 149 27.92 1.01 21.05
N ASN A 150 28.73 2.03 20.79
CA ASN A 150 29.11 3.02 21.80
C ASN A 150 28.06 4.14 21.89
N ALA A 151 27.44 4.28 23.06
CA ALA A 151 26.45 5.32 23.32
C ALA A 151 27.03 6.75 23.40
N GLU A 152 28.33 6.89 23.64
CA GLU A 152 28.99 8.20 23.60
C GLU A 152 29.18 8.69 22.15
N CYS A 153 29.33 7.77 21.19
CA CYS A 153 29.45 8.11 19.77
C CYS A 153 28.08 8.31 19.10
N ASN A 154 26.99 7.79 19.67
CA ASN A 154 25.64 7.90 19.12
C ASN A 154 24.65 8.25 20.26
N PRO A 155 24.73 9.46 20.83
CA PRO A 155 23.92 9.85 21.99
C PRO A 155 22.41 9.85 21.69
N ARG A 156 22.02 10.24 20.47
CA ARG A 156 20.62 10.23 20.02
C ARG A 156 19.98 8.83 20.08
N TRP A 157 20.73 7.78 19.73
CA TRP A 157 20.22 6.41 19.81
C TRP A 157 19.97 5.95 21.25
N LEU A 158 20.79 6.39 22.21
CA LEU A 158 20.58 6.07 23.62
C LEU A 158 19.34 6.78 24.20
N VAL A 159 19.14 8.05 23.82
CA VAL A 159 17.92 8.79 24.17
C VAL A 159 16.70 8.09 23.61
N PHE A 160 16.76 7.66 22.34
CA PHE A 160 15.68 6.89 21.72
C PHE A 160 15.37 5.57 22.46
N GLU A 161 16.39 4.82 22.89
CA GLU A 161 16.21 3.62 23.72
C GLU A 161 15.46 3.93 25.03
N ALA A 162 15.88 4.99 25.73
CA ALA A 162 15.33 5.34 27.04
C ALA A 162 13.92 5.96 26.96
N GLU A 163 13.60 6.74 25.93
CA GLU A 163 12.25 7.33 25.76
C GLU A 163 11.20 6.31 25.33
N ASN A 164 11.62 5.28 24.59
CA ASN A 164 10.72 4.26 24.04
C ASN A 164 10.74 2.97 24.87
N GLU A 165 11.35 2.98 26.06
CA GLU A 165 11.48 1.83 26.96
C GLU A 165 11.91 0.56 26.21
N MET A 166 12.95 0.68 25.38
CA MET A 166 13.41 -0.41 24.52
C MET A 166 14.94 -0.48 24.44
N GLN A 167 15.45 -1.60 23.96
CA GLN A 167 16.88 -1.75 23.66
C GLN A 167 17.07 -2.11 22.18
N ILE A 168 17.94 -1.36 21.50
CA ILE A 168 18.34 -1.62 20.13
C ILE A 168 19.10 -2.94 20.09
N ARG A 169 18.61 -3.87 19.26
CA ARG A 169 19.19 -5.21 19.13
C ARG A 169 20.49 -5.15 18.31
N PRO A 170 21.46 -6.05 18.56
CA PRO A 170 22.69 -6.16 17.77
C PRO A 170 22.43 -6.15 16.26
N ILE A 171 21.44 -6.93 15.81
CA ILE A 171 21.11 -7.04 14.40
C ILE A 171 20.64 -5.69 13.82
N GLN A 172 19.77 -4.95 14.53
CA GLN A 172 19.27 -3.65 14.07
C GLN A 172 20.41 -2.63 13.92
N TYR A 173 21.35 -2.63 14.87
CA TYR A 173 22.55 -1.80 14.79
C TYR A 173 23.44 -2.18 13.60
N LEU A 174 23.76 -3.47 13.43
CA LEU A 174 24.62 -3.91 12.32
C LEU A 174 24.03 -3.54 10.96
N PHE A 175 22.70 -3.59 10.81
CA PHE A 175 22.02 -3.13 9.60
C PHE A 175 22.12 -1.63 9.40
N ALA A 176 21.82 -0.83 10.44
CA ALA A 176 21.92 0.62 10.35
C ALA A 176 23.35 1.03 9.98
N GLN A 177 24.36 0.46 10.65
CA GLN A 177 25.77 0.69 10.36
C GLN A 177 26.12 0.30 8.92
N PHE A 178 25.69 -0.88 8.45
CA PHE A 178 25.97 -1.32 7.09
C PHE A 178 25.41 -0.37 6.03
N LEU A 179 24.17 0.11 6.21
CA LEU A 179 23.55 1.07 5.29
C LEU A 179 24.25 2.43 5.32
N ILE A 180 24.68 2.88 6.49
CA ILE A 180 25.46 4.13 6.64
C ILE A 180 26.80 4.04 5.88
N GLU A 181 27.51 2.91 6.00
CA GLU A 181 28.82 2.69 5.38
C GLU A 181 28.76 2.37 3.89
N ASN A 182 27.61 1.89 3.39
CA ASN A 182 27.45 1.45 2.01
C ASN A 182 26.30 2.19 1.31
N PRO A 183 26.53 3.43 0.84
CA PRO A 183 25.58 4.14 -0.01
C PRO A 183 25.18 3.29 -1.23
N PHE A 184 23.97 3.52 -1.75
CA PHE A 184 23.35 2.77 -2.85
C PHE A 184 23.00 1.32 -2.52
N SER A 185 22.91 0.97 -1.22
CA SER A 185 22.58 -0.38 -0.78
C SER A 185 21.13 -0.50 -0.34
N ILE A 186 20.48 -1.59 -0.78
CA ILE A 186 19.19 -2.03 -0.26
C ILE A 186 19.39 -3.32 0.51
N CYS A 187 18.92 -3.38 1.76
CA CYS A 187 19.09 -4.53 2.65
C CYS A 187 17.76 -5.24 2.92
N GLN A 188 17.75 -6.57 2.90
CA GLN A 188 16.57 -7.33 3.33
C GLN A 188 16.60 -7.50 4.84
N LEU A 189 15.53 -7.07 5.53
CA LEU A 189 15.35 -7.30 6.96
C LEU A 189 14.00 -7.99 7.17
N ASN A 190 14.01 -9.07 7.96
CA ASN A 190 12.80 -9.89 8.15
C ASN A 190 11.64 -9.09 8.74
N MET A 191 10.42 -9.50 8.39
CA MET A 191 9.20 -8.89 8.91
C MET A 191 9.16 -8.97 10.44
N GLY A 192 8.79 -7.86 11.10
CA GLY A 192 8.72 -7.79 12.56
C GLY A 192 10.06 -7.60 13.27
N CYS A 193 11.18 -7.40 12.55
CA CYS A 193 12.47 -7.07 13.17
C CYS A 193 12.67 -5.57 13.46
N GLY A 194 11.64 -4.74 13.27
CA GLY A 194 11.68 -3.30 13.58
C GLY A 194 12.30 -2.41 12.50
N LYS A 195 12.06 -2.72 11.21
CA LYS A 195 12.50 -1.88 10.06
C LYS A 195 12.09 -0.42 10.25
N THR A 196 10.79 -0.19 10.23
CA THR A 196 10.17 1.14 10.28
C THR A 196 10.19 1.75 11.67
N ARG A 197 10.03 0.92 12.72
CA ARG A 197 9.93 1.37 14.13
C ARG A 197 11.28 1.48 14.87
N VAL A 198 12.40 1.06 14.27
CA VAL A 198 13.72 1.14 14.95
C VAL A 198 14.80 1.58 13.97
N VAL A 199 15.02 0.83 12.89
CA VAL A 199 16.13 1.09 11.95
C VAL A 199 15.94 2.43 11.24
N LEU A 200 14.72 2.74 10.81
CA LEU A 200 14.41 4.02 10.16
C LEU A 200 14.69 5.24 11.07
N PRO A 201 14.15 5.34 12.30
CA PRO A 201 14.56 6.36 13.26
C PRO A 201 16.07 6.46 13.48
N MET A 202 16.78 5.33 13.58
CA MET A 202 18.25 5.31 13.74
C MET A 202 18.97 6.02 12.59
N LEU A 203 18.56 5.74 11.35
CA LEU A 203 19.14 6.38 10.16
C LEU A 203 18.82 7.88 10.12
N ILE A 204 17.56 8.26 10.41
CA ILE A 204 17.15 9.67 10.45
C ILE A 204 18.01 10.46 11.45
N MET A 205 18.12 9.96 12.69
CA MET A 205 18.93 10.59 13.73
C MET A 205 20.40 10.74 13.32
N HIS A 206 20.98 9.69 12.73
CA HIS A 206 22.37 9.71 12.27
C HIS A 206 22.61 10.77 11.17
N TYR A 207 21.76 10.83 10.15
CA TYR A 207 21.95 11.77 9.05
C TYR A 207 21.69 13.22 9.47
N VAL A 208 20.71 13.46 10.34
CA VAL A 208 20.46 14.79 10.93
C VAL A 208 21.67 15.27 11.72
N GLU A 209 22.27 14.41 12.55
CA GLU A 209 23.48 14.73 13.33
C GLU A 209 24.69 15.07 12.44
N ASN A 210 24.71 14.54 11.21
CA ASN A 210 25.73 14.80 10.20
C ASN A 210 25.35 15.92 9.20
N ASN A 211 24.42 16.81 9.57
CA ASN A 211 23.95 17.95 8.75
C ASN A 211 23.38 17.57 7.38
N LYS A 212 22.85 16.35 7.25
CA LYS A 212 22.09 15.90 6.07
C LYS A 212 20.58 15.99 6.33
N VAL A 213 19.80 16.03 5.25
CA VAL A 213 18.33 15.99 5.30
C VAL A 213 17.89 14.61 4.84
N PRO A 214 17.51 13.71 5.76
CA PRO A 214 16.92 12.44 5.37
C PRO A 214 15.56 12.65 4.70
N CYS A 215 15.38 12.06 3.53
CA CYS A 215 14.17 12.04 2.73
C CYS A 215 13.61 10.62 2.74
N VAL A 216 12.60 10.39 3.57
CA VAL A 216 11.99 9.09 3.78
C VAL A 216 10.86 8.89 2.78
N TYR A 217 10.96 7.83 1.98
CA TYR A 217 9.93 7.41 1.04
C TYR A 217 9.16 6.20 1.59
N VAL A 218 7.83 6.34 1.65
CA VAL A 218 6.90 5.31 2.11
C VAL A 218 5.71 5.18 1.17
N MET A 219 5.06 4.02 1.15
CA MET A 219 3.82 3.82 0.38
C MET A 219 2.71 4.75 0.89
N ASN A 220 1.87 5.28 -0.01
CA ASN A 220 0.76 6.18 0.35
C ASN A 220 -0.17 5.60 1.45
N SER A 221 -0.43 4.30 1.39
CA SER A 221 -1.26 3.61 2.40
C SER A 221 -0.66 3.61 3.81
N LEU A 222 0.65 3.77 3.95
CA LEU A 222 1.37 3.78 5.22
C LEU A 222 1.83 5.20 5.64
N LEU A 223 1.55 6.22 4.82
CA LEU A 223 2.10 7.57 5.02
C LEU A 223 1.67 8.16 6.38
N ARG A 224 0.37 8.18 6.68
CA ARG A 224 -0.15 8.78 7.92
C ARG A 224 0.34 8.06 9.18
N GLU A 225 0.29 6.72 9.18
CA GLU A 225 0.78 5.92 10.31
C GLU A 225 2.26 6.22 10.61
N ASN A 226 3.07 6.35 9.54
CA ASN A 226 4.47 6.71 9.67
C ASN A 226 4.68 8.14 10.16
N ILE A 227 3.91 9.12 9.66
CA ILE A 227 3.99 10.51 10.12
C ILE A 227 3.65 10.58 11.60
N GLU A 228 2.53 9.99 12.03
CA GLU A 228 2.11 10.00 13.44
C GLU A 228 3.17 9.35 14.34
N TYR A 229 3.69 8.20 13.92
CA TYR A 229 4.74 7.51 14.66
C TYR A 229 6.04 8.31 14.74
N LEU A 230 6.56 8.81 13.62
CA LEU A 230 7.80 9.56 13.58
C LEU A 230 7.64 10.91 14.29
N HIS A 231 6.46 11.55 14.21
CA HIS A 231 6.16 12.75 14.97
C HIS A 231 6.28 12.49 16.47
N LEU A 232 5.65 11.43 17.00
CA LEU A 232 5.77 11.07 18.42
C LEU A 232 7.21 10.72 18.81
N THR A 233 7.91 10.01 17.94
CA THR A 233 9.23 9.44 18.23
C THR A 233 10.38 10.44 18.08
N LEU A 234 10.27 11.37 17.15
CA LEU A 234 11.36 12.26 16.72
C LEU A 234 11.04 13.75 16.95
N THR A 235 9.79 14.17 16.77
CA THR A 235 9.40 15.59 16.88
C THR A 235 8.93 15.94 18.28
N ALA A 236 7.92 15.25 18.80
CA ALA A 236 7.39 15.38 20.14
C ALA A 236 8.23 14.60 21.18
N SER A 237 9.54 14.50 20.95
CA SER A 237 10.50 13.82 21.82
C SER A 237 11.71 14.72 22.09
N SER A 238 12.63 14.26 22.93
CA SER A 238 13.86 14.99 23.23
C SER A 238 14.81 15.07 22.03
N GLN A 239 14.53 14.33 20.95
CA GLN A 239 15.29 14.38 19.70
C GLN A 239 15.15 15.72 18.97
N ASN A 240 13.98 16.37 19.08
CA ASN A 240 13.65 17.64 18.44
C ASN A 240 13.98 17.66 16.94
N ILE A 241 13.60 16.61 16.23
CA ILE A 241 13.73 16.50 14.77
C ILE A 241 12.35 16.74 14.16
N GLN A 242 12.23 17.76 13.32
CA GLN A 242 10.99 18.10 12.65
C GLN A 242 10.73 17.13 11.50
N VAL A 243 9.60 16.43 11.56
CA VAL A 243 9.13 15.59 10.45
C VAL A 243 8.20 16.42 9.58
N LEU A 244 8.63 16.70 8.35
CA LEU A 244 7.91 17.54 7.40
C LEU A 244 7.40 16.70 6.24
N GLU A 245 6.08 16.74 6.02
CA GLU A 245 5.49 16.14 4.83
C GLU A 245 5.88 16.97 3.60
N HIS A 246 6.24 16.30 2.51
CA HIS A 246 6.58 16.95 1.24
C HIS A 246 5.59 16.52 0.14
N PRO A 247 4.30 16.91 0.23
CA PRO A 247 3.33 16.59 -0.79
C PRO A 247 3.61 17.40 -2.06
N PHE A 248 3.62 16.73 -3.21
CA PHE A 248 3.83 17.40 -4.47
C PHE A 248 3.05 16.67 -5.57
N SER A 249 2.33 17.42 -6.39
CA SER A 249 1.63 16.87 -7.55
C SER A 249 1.88 17.77 -8.75
N ARG A 250 1.55 17.28 -9.96
CA ARG A 250 1.63 18.12 -11.17
C ARG A 250 0.88 19.45 -11.02
N GLN A 251 -0.19 19.46 -10.22
CA GLN A 251 -1.13 20.57 -10.04
C GLN A 251 -0.55 21.75 -9.27
N VAL A 252 0.55 21.55 -8.54
CA VAL A 252 1.15 22.61 -7.75
C VAL A 252 1.70 23.67 -8.71
N GLU A 253 1.04 24.81 -8.75
CA GLU A 253 1.57 26.04 -9.33
C GLU A 253 2.54 26.63 -8.33
N MET A 254 3.82 26.66 -8.69
CA MET A 254 4.86 27.26 -7.87
C MET A 254 5.24 28.60 -8.48
N THR A 255 5.51 29.56 -7.60
CA THR A 255 6.22 30.79 -7.90
C THR A 255 7.71 30.64 -7.53
N GLU A 256 8.53 31.60 -7.95
CA GLU A 256 9.94 31.60 -7.55
C GLU A 256 10.13 31.81 -6.04
N ASP A 257 9.21 32.54 -5.41
CA ASP A 257 9.20 32.77 -3.97
C ASP A 257 8.90 31.47 -3.22
N ASP A 258 8.00 30.64 -3.74
CA ASP A 258 7.68 29.33 -3.14
C ASP A 258 8.90 28.41 -3.10
N ILE A 259 9.70 28.37 -4.18
CA ILE A 259 10.95 27.58 -4.21
C ILE A 259 11.93 28.12 -3.16
N SER A 260 12.02 29.44 -3.03
CA SER A 260 12.90 30.08 -2.04
C SER A 260 12.45 29.73 -0.62
N ILE A 261 11.15 29.73 -0.35
CA ILE A 261 10.56 29.30 0.93
C ILE A 261 10.90 27.83 1.21
N PHE A 262 10.80 26.92 0.22
CA PHE A 262 11.22 25.53 0.40
C PHE A 262 12.69 25.40 0.77
N MET A 263 13.56 26.18 0.11
CA MET A 263 15.00 26.19 0.38
C MET A 263 15.31 26.73 1.78
N ASP A 264 14.60 27.77 2.22
CA ASP A 264 14.72 28.35 3.55
C ASP A 264 14.19 27.38 4.63
N TYR A 265 13.08 26.70 4.39
CA TYR A 265 12.53 25.68 5.30
C TYR A 265 13.53 24.54 5.55
N LEU A 266 14.30 24.12 4.55
CA LEU A 266 15.33 23.08 4.67
C LEU A 266 16.66 23.57 5.25
N SER A 267 16.80 24.88 5.40
CA SER A 267 17.91 25.49 6.12
C SER A 267 17.74 25.39 7.64
N THR A 268 16.56 24.96 8.11
CA THR A 268 16.37 24.62 9.52
C THR A 268 17.29 23.47 9.96
N PRO A 269 17.99 23.62 11.10
CA PRO A 269 18.72 22.51 11.69
C PRO A 269 17.71 21.47 12.21
N ASN A 270 17.97 20.18 11.97
CA ASN A 270 17.16 19.04 12.42
C ASN A 270 15.79 18.82 11.73
N ALA A 271 15.76 18.78 10.40
CA ALA A 271 14.57 18.40 9.63
C ALA A 271 14.72 17.03 8.93
N CYS A 272 13.60 16.30 8.83
CA CYS A 272 13.42 15.07 8.07
C CYS A 272 12.23 15.25 7.12
N LEU A 273 12.42 14.99 5.84
CA LEU A 273 11.32 14.99 4.87
C LEU A 273 10.69 13.60 4.81
N ILE A 274 9.37 13.53 4.74
CA ILE A 274 8.63 12.31 4.45
C ILE A 274 7.69 12.52 3.27
N SER A 275 7.71 11.59 2.31
CA SER A 275 6.99 11.71 1.05
C SER A 275 6.64 10.34 0.47
N CYS A 276 5.71 10.32 -0.47
CA CYS A 276 5.48 9.14 -1.32
C CYS A 276 6.32 9.22 -2.61
N PRO A 277 6.63 8.07 -3.26
CA PRO A 277 7.30 8.02 -4.56
C PRO A 277 6.65 8.87 -5.64
N GLU A 278 5.32 8.86 -5.69
CA GLU A 278 4.45 9.63 -6.59
C GLU A 278 4.84 11.11 -6.55
N TYR A 279 4.92 11.67 -5.34
CA TYR A 279 5.21 13.08 -5.12
C TYR A 279 6.64 13.44 -5.51
N ARG A 280 7.60 12.57 -5.18
CA ARG A 280 9.00 12.78 -5.56
C ARG A 280 9.18 12.72 -7.08
N MET A 281 8.57 11.75 -7.75
CA MET A 281 8.65 11.65 -9.21
C MET A 281 7.92 12.81 -9.90
N SER A 282 6.79 13.25 -9.35
CA SER A 282 6.07 14.43 -9.82
C SER A 282 6.95 15.68 -9.74
N LEU A 283 7.68 15.86 -8.62
CA LEU A 283 8.68 16.92 -8.45
C LEU A 283 9.82 16.79 -9.47
N MET A 284 10.31 15.57 -9.74
CA MET A 284 11.35 15.32 -10.75
C MET A 284 10.89 15.64 -12.18
N LEU A 285 9.61 15.44 -12.51
CA LEU A 285 9.04 15.76 -13.82
C LEU A 285 8.75 17.25 -14.01
N LYS A 286 8.50 17.99 -12.92
CA LYS A 286 8.11 19.40 -12.98
C LYS A 286 9.10 20.29 -13.76
N PRO A 287 10.43 20.22 -13.57
CA PRO A 287 11.37 21.00 -14.38
C PRO A 287 11.21 20.78 -15.89
N HIS A 288 10.91 19.55 -16.31
CA HIS A 288 10.72 19.24 -17.73
C HIS A 288 9.41 19.82 -18.28
N GLU A 289 8.34 19.80 -17.48
CA GLU A 289 7.09 20.50 -17.81
C GLU A 289 7.32 22.02 -17.94
N LEU A 290 8.04 22.63 -17.00
CA LEU A 290 8.35 24.06 -17.01
C LEU A 290 9.17 24.45 -18.24
N LYS A 291 10.13 23.60 -18.64
CA LYS A 291 10.90 23.77 -19.87
C LYS A 291 9.99 23.82 -21.10
N LEU A 292 9.02 22.90 -21.19
CA LEU A 292 8.07 22.85 -22.31
C LEU A 292 7.14 24.08 -22.34
N LYS A 293 6.84 24.66 -21.17
CA LYS A 293 6.09 25.93 -21.03
C LYS A 293 6.96 27.17 -21.25
N GLY A 294 8.27 27.03 -21.51
CA GLY A 294 9.20 28.15 -21.71
C GLY A 294 9.65 28.86 -20.43
N GLN A 295 9.39 28.30 -19.24
CA GLN A 295 9.72 28.89 -17.94
C GLN A 295 11.12 28.45 -17.45
N CYS A 296 12.17 28.87 -18.18
CA CYS A 296 13.53 28.37 -17.95
C CYS A 296 14.14 28.77 -16.59
N GLN A 297 13.86 29.97 -16.07
CA GLN A 297 14.44 30.42 -14.80
C GLN A 297 13.94 29.59 -13.61
N MET A 298 12.63 29.37 -13.54
CA MET A 298 12.00 28.55 -12.51
C MET A 298 12.42 27.08 -12.60
N MET A 299 12.57 26.55 -13.83
CA MET A 299 13.16 25.23 -14.06
C MET A 299 14.54 25.11 -13.43
N THR A 300 15.44 26.09 -13.64
CA THR A 300 16.81 26.04 -13.11
C THR A 300 16.82 26.06 -11.58
N LYS A 301 16.08 26.98 -10.95
CA LYS A 301 15.97 27.03 -9.47
C LYS A 301 15.44 25.71 -8.89
N LEU A 302 14.43 25.11 -9.52
CA LEU A 302 13.87 23.84 -9.07
C LEU A 302 14.85 22.67 -9.26
N GLN A 303 15.64 22.66 -10.33
CA GLN A 303 16.69 21.67 -10.53
C GLN A 303 17.82 21.79 -9.50
N GLU A 304 18.19 23.01 -9.11
CA GLU A 304 19.15 23.27 -8.04
C GLU A 304 18.65 22.72 -6.70
N TYR A 305 17.37 22.98 -6.36
CA TYR A 305 16.72 22.38 -5.20
C TYR A 305 16.80 20.84 -5.24
N ILE A 306 16.35 20.22 -6.33
CA ILE A 306 16.30 18.76 -6.47
C ILE A 306 17.68 18.10 -6.33
N ARG A 307 18.74 18.76 -6.78
CA ARG A 307 20.12 18.25 -6.81
C ARG A 307 20.97 18.71 -5.61
N MET A 308 20.34 19.18 -4.55
CA MET A 308 21.09 19.54 -3.34
C MET A 308 21.80 18.33 -2.73
N ASN A 309 23.12 18.42 -2.59
CA ASN A 309 23.98 17.39 -1.98
C ASN A 309 23.71 17.14 -0.47
N LYS A 310 22.68 17.76 0.10
CA LYS A 310 22.26 17.60 1.51
C LYS A 310 21.30 16.42 1.68
N PHE A 311 20.61 15.99 0.63
CA PHE A 311 19.58 14.95 0.74
C PHE A 311 20.14 13.54 0.85
N VAL A 312 19.49 12.72 1.67
CA VAL A 312 19.74 11.28 1.80
C VAL A 312 18.41 10.57 1.61
N GLU A 313 18.28 9.86 0.49
CA GLU A 313 17.06 9.17 0.11
C GLU A 313 16.98 7.81 0.83
N ILE A 314 15.94 7.62 1.65
CA ILE A 314 15.72 6.41 2.46
C ILE A 314 14.41 5.75 2.03
N PHE A 315 14.49 4.52 1.51
CA PHE A 315 13.34 3.77 1.00
C PHE A 315 12.88 2.67 1.98
N ASP A 316 11.65 2.79 2.52
CA ASP A 316 11.00 1.71 3.27
C ASP A 316 10.15 0.82 2.34
N GLU A 317 10.23 -0.50 2.50
CA GLU A 317 9.66 -1.49 1.57
C GLU A 317 10.09 -1.23 0.11
N SER A 318 11.42 -1.14 -0.07
CA SER A 318 12.08 -0.81 -1.34
C SER A 318 11.66 -1.70 -2.52
N ASP A 319 11.27 -2.96 -2.27
CA ASP A 319 10.76 -3.89 -3.27
C ASP A 319 9.43 -3.43 -3.90
N ALA A 320 8.58 -2.77 -3.11
CA ALA A 320 7.33 -2.19 -3.59
C ALA A 320 7.56 -0.80 -4.22
N LEU A 321 8.34 0.06 -3.56
CA LEU A 321 8.57 1.44 -4.03
C LEU A 321 9.38 1.50 -5.33
N LEU A 322 10.32 0.58 -5.51
CA LEU A 322 11.19 0.52 -6.69
C LEU A 322 10.73 -0.52 -7.73
N SER A 323 9.44 -0.85 -7.69
CA SER A 323 8.85 -1.79 -8.64
C SER A 323 8.92 -1.26 -10.08
N HIS A 324 9.49 -2.06 -10.97
CA HIS A 324 9.53 -1.82 -12.42
C HIS A 324 8.13 -1.69 -13.06
N ILE A 325 7.06 -2.11 -12.38
CA ILE A 325 5.68 -2.01 -12.88
C ILE A 325 5.19 -0.56 -12.81
N TYR A 326 5.68 0.21 -11.83
CA TYR A 326 5.17 1.54 -11.55
C TYR A 326 5.94 2.61 -12.33
N GLN A 327 5.19 3.47 -13.02
CA GLN A 327 5.71 4.62 -13.77
C GLN A 327 4.71 5.77 -13.67
N LEU A 328 5.20 6.97 -13.36
CA LEU A 328 4.43 8.21 -13.38
C LEU A 328 4.60 8.91 -14.73
N ILE A 329 3.49 9.31 -15.34
CA ILE A 329 3.43 9.87 -16.69
C ILE A 329 2.69 11.22 -16.67
N TYR A 330 3.32 12.25 -17.20
CA TYR A 330 2.66 13.51 -17.54
C TYR A 330 2.37 13.52 -19.03
N THR A 331 1.11 13.74 -19.38
CA THR A 331 0.69 13.98 -20.75
C THR A 331 1.09 15.38 -21.22
N VAL A 332 1.50 15.50 -22.47
CA VAL A 332 2.03 16.74 -23.08
C VAL A 332 1.36 16.96 -24.44
N GLY A 333 0.98 18.21 -24.71
CA GLY A 333 0.40 18.65 -25.99
C GLY A 333 -1.10 18.88 -25.91
N THR A 334 -1.72 19.13 -27.07
CA THR A 334 -3.17 19.37 -27.17
C THR A 334 -3.95 18.06 -27.12
N GLN A 335 -5.14 18.11 -26.54
CA GLN A 335 -6.06 16.97 -26.53
C GLN A 335 -6.44 16.56 -27.95
N THR A 336 -6.42 15.25 -28.16
CA THR A 336 -6.84 14.63 -29.42
C THR A 336 -7.74 13.44 -29.11
N GLU A 337 -8.77 13.25 -29.93
CA GLU A 337 -9.59 12.04 -29.87
C GLU A 337 -8.75 10.79 -30.16
N LEU A 338 -9.09 9.67 -29.54
CA LEU A 338 -8.47 8.38 -29.87
C LEU A 338 -8.74 8.04 -31.33
N THR A 339 -7.66 7.83 -32.09
CA THR A 339 -7.73 7.52 -33.52
C THR A 339 -8.56 6.26 -33.77
N LYS A 340 -9.61 6.39 -34.59
CA LYS A 340 -10.50 5.29 -34.99
C LYS A 340 -11.12 4.54 -33.80
N PHE A 341 -11.49 5.25 -32.72
CA PHE A 341 -12.04 4.63 -31.52
C PHE A 341 -13.29 3.78 -31.79
N PHE A 342 -14.15 4.22 -32.72
CA PHE A 342 -15.38 3.50 -33.07
C PHE A 342 -15.08 2.18 -33.78
N GLU A 343 -14.16 2.18 -34.74
CA GLU A 343 -13.73 0.97 -35.44
C GLU A 343 -13.05 -0.03 -34.48
N ARG A 344 -12.26 0.48 -33.51
CA ARG A 344 -11.67 -0.35 -32.45
C ARG A 344 -12.74 -1.00 -31.59
N SER A 345 -13.68 -0.21 -31.06
CA SER A 345 -14.69 -0.71 -30.13
C SER A 345 -15.65 -1.70 -30.79
N VAL A 346 -16.06 -1.45 -32.04
CA VAL A 346 -16.97 -2.33 -32.79
C VAL A 346 -16.36 -3.71 -33.00
N ILE A 347 -15.08 -3.81 -33.37
CA ILE A 347 -14.41 -5.11 -33.57
C ILE A 347 -14.29 -5.86 -32.23
N ILE A 348 -13.89 -5.17 -31.14
CA ILE A 348 -13.81 -5.79 -29.81
C ILE A 348 -15.19 -6.30 -29.37
N GLN A 349 -16.23 -5.46 -29.48
CA GLN A 349 -17.60 -5.80 -29.11
C GLN A 349 -18.13 -6.99 -29.92
N ALA A 350 -17.92 -7.00 -31.24
CA ALA A 350 -18.34 -8.10 -32.10
C ALA A 350 -17.63 -9.41 -31.75
N THR A 351 -16.32 -9.37 -31.52
CA THR A 351 -15.56 -10.55 -31.13
C THR A 351 -16.01 -11.11 -29.77
N LEU A 352 -16.21 -10.26 -28.76
CA LEU A 352 -16.72 -10.69 -27.46
C LEU A 352 -18.15 -11.23 -27.55
N GLN A 353 -18.99 -10.65 -28.40
CA GLN A 353 -20.35 -11.13 -28.63
C GLN A 353 -20.36 -12.52 -29.29
N ILE A 354 -19.48 -12.77 -30.27
CA ILE A 354 -19.33 -14.10 -30.89
C ILE A 354 -18.89 -15.15 -29.88
N LEU A 355 -17.90 -14.81 -29.06
CA LEU A 355 -17.45 -15.67 -27.95
C LEU A 355 -18.61 -16.00 -27.00
N ASN A 356 -19.57 -15.09 -26.85
CA ASN A 356 -20.74 -15.27 -25.99
C ASN A 356 -21.87 -16.09 -26.63
N SER A 357 -22.05 -16.04 -27.95
CA SER A 357 -23.23 -16.60 -28.62
C SER A 357 -22.97 -17.82 -29.50
N SER A 358 -21.74 -18.09 -29.93
CA SER A 358 -21.45 -19.23 -30.81
C SER A 358 -21.38 -20.54 -30.03
N GLN A 359 -22.38 -21.41 -30.24
CA GLN A 359 -22.42 -22.74 -29.64
C GLN A 359 -21.18 -23.56 -30.02
N ARG A 360 -20.71 -23.46 -31.26
CA ARG A 360 -19.53 -24.19 -31.75
C ARG A 360 -18.28 -23.84 -30.94
N ILE A 361 -18.13 -22.56 -30.61
CA ILE A 361 -17.03 -22.06 -29.77
C ILE A 361 -17.20 -22.57 -28.33
N HIS A 362 -18.42 -22.55 -27.79
CA HIS A 362 -18.72 -23.08 -26.45
C HIS A 362 -18.43 -24.56 -26.32
N ASP A 363 -18.80 -25.36 -27.32
CA ASP A 363 -18.54 -26.81 -27.36
C ASP A 363 -17.03 -27.07 -27.33
N TYR A 364 -16.27 -26.38 -28.20
CA TYR A 364 -14.80 -26.50 -28.23
C TYR A 364 -14.16 -26.11 -26.91
N LEU A 365 -14.64 -25.04 -26.27
CA LEU A 365 -14.09 -24.57 -25.00
C LEU A 365 -14.46 -25.49 -23.83
N SER A 366 -15.65 -26.08 -23.87
CA SER A 366 -16.11 -27.07 -22.88
C SER A 366 -15.34 -28.39 -22.98
N GLU A 367 -15.16 -28.90 -24.20
CA GLU A 367 -14.35 -30.11 -24.49
C GLU A 367 -12.92 -29.99 -23.95
N ASN A 368 -12.34 -28.80 -24.07
CA ASN A 368 -10.97 -28.54 -23.64
C ASN A 368 -10.87 -27.99 -22.21
N LYS A 369 -11.99 -27.88 -21.47
CA LYS A 369 -12.07 -27.34 -20.09
C LYS A 369 -11.51 -25.92 -19.95
N LEU A 370 -11.67 -25.09 -21.00
CA LEU A 370 -11.04 -23.79 -21.14
C LEU A 370 -11.93 -22.61 -20.72
N LEU A 371 -13.11 -22.83 -20.15
CA LEU A 371 -13.98 -21.74 -19.70
C LEU A 371 -14.88 -22.07 -18.51
N ASN A 372 -15.00 -21.08 -17.63
CA ASN A 372 -15.97 -21.03 -16.55
C ASN A 372 -17.24 -20.31 -17.03
N PHE A 373 -18.12 -20.99 -17.76
CA PHE A 373 -19.43 -20.43 -18.11
C PHE A 373 -20.37 -20.51 -16.90
N GLU A 374 -20.53 -19.41 -16.17
CA GLU A 374 -21.69 -19.24 -15.28
C GLU A 374 -22.90 -18.85 -16.12
N LYS A 375 -23.87 -19.76 -16.29
CA LYS A 375 -25.15 -19.43 -16.92
C LYS A 375 -25.79 -18.23 -16.20
N THR A 376 -26.00 -17.17 -16.96
CA THR A 376 -26.70 -15.98 -16.51
C THR A 376 -28.18 -16.29 -16.33
N LYS A 377 -28.86 -15.48 -15.51
CA LYS A 377 -30.31 -15.64 -15.27
C LYS A 377 -31.17 -15.12 -16.43
N PHE A 378 -30.58 -14.41 -17.40
CA PHE A 378 -31.29 -13.67 -18.43
C PHE A 378 -30.62 -13.84 -19.81
N ASP A 379 -31.44 -13.95 -20.87
CA ASP A 379 -30.96 -13.85 -22.25
C ASP A 379 -30.44 -12.43 -22.53
N GLY A 380 -29.29 -12.33 -23.22
CA GLY A 380 -28.66 -11.06 -23.56
C GLY A 380 -27.57 -10.57 -22.59
N GLU A 381 -27.34 -11.29 -21.49
CA GLU A 381 -26.18 -11.09 -20.61
C GLU A 381 -24.93 -11.82 -21.15
N LEU A 382 -23.75 -11.26 -20.88
CA LEU A 382 -22.49 -11.95 -21.15
C LEU A 382 -22.29 -13.04 -20.08
N TYR A 383 -22.00 -14.26 -20.51
CA TYR A 383 -21.37 -15.24 -19.65
C TYR A 383 -20.07 -14.66 -19.08
N LYS A 384 -19.67 -15.05 -17.88
CA LYS A 384 -18.33 -14.66 -17.37
C LYS A 384 -17.25 -15.40 -18.17
N ILE A 385 -16.76 -14.79 -19.24
CA ILE A 385 -15.76 -15.37 -20.12
C ILE A 385 -14.36 -15.05 -19.55
N ARG A 386 -13.63 -16.08 -19.14
CA ARG A 386 -12.20 -16.02 -18.79
C ARG A 386 -11.49 -17.18 -19.46
N PHE A 387 -10.24 -16.97 -19.88
CA PHE A 387 -9.39 -18.01 -20.48
C PHE A 387 -8.29 -18.46 -19.48
N PRO A 388 -8.54 -19.51 -18.67
CA PRO A 388 -7.58 -20.05 -17.73
C PRO A 388 -6.63 -21.02 -18.44
N VAL A 389 -5.44 -20.54 -18.80
CA VAL A 389 -4.41 -21.34 -19.51
C VAL A 389 -4.03 -22.59 -18.72
N GLU A 390 -4.09 -22.50 -17.40
CA GLU A 390 -3.76 -23.56 -16.46
C GLU A 390 -4.66 -24.79 -16.65
N LEU A 391 -5.86 -24.65 -17.21
CA LEU A 391 -6.81 -25.75 -17.41
C LEU A 391 -6.67 -26.47 -18.76
N MET A 392 -5.75 -26.05 -19.63
CA MET A 392 -5.54 -26.68 -20.94
C MET A 392 -5.25 -28.19 -20.86
N ALA A 393 -5.81 -28.97 -21.80
CA ALA A 393 -5.52 -30.39 -21.90
C ALA A 393 -4.05 -30.67 -22.27
N GLU A 394 -3.53 -31.84 -21.91
CA GLU A 394 -2.16 -32.24 -22.24
C GLU A 394 -1.94 -32.34 -23.76
N GLY A 395 -0.76 -31.91 -24.22
CA GLY A 395 -0.36 -31.96 -25.63
C GLY A 395 -0.86 -30.81 -26.51
N LEU A 396 -1.74 -29.93 -25.99
CA LEU A 396 -2.14 -28.70 -26.67
C LEU A 396 -1.27 -27.53 -26.22
N THR A 397 -0.74 -26.76 -27.18
CA THR A 397 -0.08 -25.50 -26.85
C THR A 397 -1.09 -24.36 -26.70
N GLU A 398 -0.76 -23.38 -25.86
CA GLU A 398 -1.57 -22.18 -25.67
C GLU A 398 -1.81 -21.46 -27.01
N ARG A 399 -0.74 -21.30 -27.79
CA ARG A 399 -0.75 -20.61 -29.08
C ARG A 399 -1.63 -21.32 -30.10
N GLU A 400 -1.53 -22.65 -30.24
CA GLU A 400 -2.36 -23.41 -31.20
C GLU A 400 -3.85 -23.34 -30.85
N THR A 401 -4.17 -23.52 -29.57
CA THR A 401 -5.54 -23.44 -29.06
C THR A 401 -6.11 -22.05 -29.32
N TRP A 402 -5.33 -21.01 -29.02
CA TRP A 402 -5.71 -19.62 -29.23
C TRP A 402 -5.95 -19.29 -30.71
N ILE A 403 -5.03 -19.72 -31.59
CA ILE A 403 -5.17 -19.53 -33.05
C ILE A 403 -6.48 -20.18 -33.53
N LYS A 404 -6.78 -21.39 -33.08
CA LYS A 404 -8.01 -22.10 -33.47
C LYS A 404 -9.28 -21.37 -33.02
N ILE A 405 -9.30 -20.84 -31.80
CA ILE A 405 -10.41 -20.01 -31.30
C ILE A 405 -10.56 -18.75 -32.17
N CYS A 406 -9.47 -18.06 -32.47
CA CYS A 406 -9.48 -16.86 -33.31
C CYS A 406 -9.94 -17.18 -34.74
N GLU A 407 -9.56 -18.33 -35.31
CA GLU A 407 -10.07 -18.78 -36.60
C GLU A 407 -11.59 -19.01 -36.56
N MET A 408 -12.11 -19.66 -35.51
CA MET A 408 -13.55 -19.86 -35.35
C MET A 408 -14.29 -18.52 -35.25
N ILE A 409 -13.80 -17.58 -34.44
CA ILE A 409 -14.36 -16.22 -34.34
C ILE A 409 -14.35 -15.54 -35.72
N PHE A 410 -13.23 -15.61 -36.44
CA PHE A 410 -13.10 -15.00 -37.76
C PHE A 410 -14.12 -15.56 -38.76
N TYR A 411 -14.37 -16.88 -38.76
CA TYR A 411 -15.37 -17.46 -39.64
C TYR A 411 -16.81 -17.10 -39.25
N GLU A 412 -17.11 -16.94 -37.96
CA GLU A 412 -18.41 -16.42 -37.49
C GLU A 412 -18.60 -14.96 -37.94
N LEU A 413 -17.55 -14.12 -37.89
CA LEU A 413 -17.58 -12.76 -38.45
C LEU A 413 -17.88 -12.77 -39.97
N VAL A 414 -17.24 -13.67 -40.72
CA VAL A 414 -17.49 -13.86 -42.15
C VAL A 414 -18.92 -14.39 -42.41
N GLY A 415 -19.55 -15.04 -41.44
CA GLY A 415 -20.94 -15.51 -41.49
C GLY A 415 -21.93 -14.37 -41.80
N GLY A 416 -21.70 -13.18 -41.23
CA GLY A 416 -22.39 -11.93 -41.59
C GLY A 416 -23.55 -11.51 -40.68
N VAL A 417 -23.37 -11.50 -39.36
CA VAL A 417 -24.45 -11.20 -38.39
C VAL A 417 -24.34 -9.79 -37.76
N PHE A 418 -23.39 -8.96 -38.20
CA PHE A 418 -23.06 -7.68 -37.55
C PHE A 418 -23.18 -6.51 -38.53
N GLU A 419 -24.13 -5.59 -38.30
CA GLU A 419 -24.45 -4.47 -39.22
C GLU A 419 -23.21 -3.67 -39.68
N ASN A 420 -22.24 -3.40 -38.80
CA ASN A 420 -21.05 -2.60 -39.12
C ASN A 420 -19.89 -3.41 -39.75
N LEU A 421 -20.04 -4.74 -39.83
CA LEU A 421 -19.00 -5.66 -40.31
C LEU A 421 -19.47 -6.50 -41.51
N GLU A 422 -20.64 -6.21 -42.07
CA GLU A 422 -21.21 -6.92 -43.22
C GLU A 422 -20.25 -6.96 -44.42
N TRP A 423 -19.46 -5.90 -44.61
CA TRP A 423 -18.46 -5.83 -45.67
C TRP A 423 -17.45 -6.98 -45.61
N ILE A 424 -17.08 -7.46 -44.40
CA ILE A 424 -16.16 -8.59 -44.24
C ILE A 424 -16.78 -9.82 -44.88
N SER A 425 -18.07 -10.08 -44.61
CA SER A 425 -18.80 -11.20 -45.20
C SER A 425 -18.89 -11.08 -46.72
N VAL A 426 -19.32 -9.92 -47.22
CA VAL A 426 -19.53 -9.69 -48.66
C VAL A 426 -18.22 -9.83 -49.43
N VAL A 427 -17.19 -9.10 -49.00
CA VAL A 427 -15.87 -9.12 -49.64
C VAL A 427 -15.25 -10.51 -49.55
N PHE A 428 -15.30 -11.15 -48.37
CA PHE A 428 -14.72 -12.49 -48.22
C PHE A 428 -15.43 -13.52 -49.10
N LYS A 429 -16.77 -13.53 -49.17
CA LYS A 429 -17.52 -14.49 -49.99
C LYS A 429 -17.25 -14.31 -51.49
N GLN A 430 -17.22 -13.07 -51.98
CA GLN A 430 -17.03 -12.72 -53.39
C GLN A 430 -15.58 -12.80 -53.89
N SER A 431 -14.60 -12.90 -52.97
CA SER A 431 -13.18 -12.87 -53.30
C SER A 431 -12.59 -14.21 -53.75
N ASN A 432 -11.54 -14.13 -54.58
CA ASN A 432 -10.77 -15.30 -55.02
C ASN A 432 -9.92 -15.93 -53.90
N LYS A 433 -9.40 -17.15 -54.14
CA LYS A 433 -8.58 -17.90 -53.16
C LYS A 433 -7.34 -17.11 -52.69
N ASN A 434 -6.70 -16.34 -53.57
CA ASN A 434 -5.49 -15.60 -53.23
C ASN A 434 -5.79 -14.42 -52.28
N PHE A 435 -6.89 -13.69 -52.52
CA PHE A 435 -7.34 -12.62 -51.64
C PHE A 435 -7.71 -13.15 -50.26
N LYS A 436 -8.47 -14.26 -50.19
CA LYS A 436 -8.81 -14.94 -48.93
C LYS A 436 -7.57 -15.35 -48.14
N ARG A 437 -6.54 -15.89 -48.82
CA ARG A 437 -5.26 -16.25 -48.20
C ARG A 437 -4.54 -15.01 -47.65
N MET A 438 -4.42 -13.94 -48.45
CA MET A 438 -3.77 -12.71 -48.01
C MET A 438 -4.49 -12.03 -46.84
N PHE A 439 -5.83 -12.08 -46.81
CA PHE A 439 -6.59 -11.54 -45.68
C PHE A 439 -6.27 -12.31 -44.40
N LYS A 440 -6.27 -13.65 -44.46
CA LYS A 440 -5.86 -14.47 -43.32
C LYS A 440 -4.42 -14.19 -42.88
N GLU A 441 -3.48 -14.07 -43.82
CA GLU A 441 -2.09 -13.74 -43.49
C GLU A 441 -2.00 -12.36 -42.82
N ALA A 442 -2.76 -11.36 -43.29
CA ALA A 442 -2.81 -10.04 -42.67
C ALA A 442 -3.35 -10.07 -41.23
N VAL A 443 -4.31 -10.94 -40.93
CA VAL A 443 -4.96 -11.01 -39.60
C VAL A 443 -4.20 -11.91 -38.62
N PHE A 444 -3.69 -13.06 -39.05
CA PHE A 444 -3.17 -14.09 -38.14
C PHE A 444 -1.65 -14.20 -38.10
N ASN A 445 -0.92 -13.66 -39.08
CA ASN A 445 0.52 -13.87 -39.21
C ASN A 445 1.32 -12.60 -38.91
N LEU A 446 2.01 -12.57 -37.77
CA LEU A 446 2.88 -11.46 -37.35
C LEU A 446 4.02 -11.16 -38.34
N ASN A 447 4.52 -12.18 -39.04
CA ASN A 447 5.61 -12.03 -40.02
C ASN A 447 5.13 -11.47 -41.37
N PHE A 448 3.81 -11.49 -41.62
CA PHE A 448 3.24 -10.94 -42.85
C PHE A 448 3.20 -9.41 -42.79
N ASP A 449 3.46 -8.77 -43.94
CA ASP A 449 3.33 -7.33 -44.11
C ASP A 449 1.88 -6.95 -44.43
N PRO A 450 1.09 -6.44 -43.46
CA PRO A 450 -0.31 -6.15 -43.70
C PRO A 450 -0.49 -5.11 -44.82
N SER A 451 0.48 -4.21 -45.04
CA SER A 451 0.39 -3.18 -46.08
C SER A 451 0.17 -3.74 -47.49
N LYS A 452 0.66 -4.97 -47.77
CA LYS A 452 0.45 -5.66 -49.05
C LYS A 452 -1.03 -6.01 -49.30
N PHE A 453 -1.78 -6.25 -48.22
CA PHE A 453 -3.20 -6.53 -48.29
C PHE A 453 -4.03 -5.25 -48.19
N LEU A 454 -3.68 -4.33 -47.28
CA LEU A 454 -4.38 -3.06 -47.08
C LEU A 454 -4.46 -2.23 -48.38
N ARG A 455 -3.37 -2.15 -49.16
CA ARG A 455 -3.35 -1.50 -50.49
C ARG A 455 -4.38 -2.05 -51.49
N LYS A 456 -4.84 -3.30 -51.32
CA LYS A 456 -5.85 -3.91 -52.20
C LYS A 456 -7.28 -3.60 -51.78
N ILE A 457 -7.48 -3.27 -50.50
CA ILE A 457 -8.76 -2.82 -49.95
C ILE A 457 -8.96 -1.34 -50.28
N ASN A 458 -7.91 -0.53 -50.09
CA ASN A 458 -7.88 0.91 -50.40
C ASN A 458 -9.08 1.68 -49.81
N ASP A 459 -9.35 1.46 -48.52
CA ASP A 459 -10.47 2.01 -47.79
C ASP A 459 -10.10 2.07 -46.30
N GLU A 460 -9.97 3.27 -45.77
CA GLU A 460 -9.42 3.53 -44.43
C GLU A 460 -10.24 2.86 -43.31
N PHE A 461 -11.56 2.78 -43.47
CA PHE A 461 -12.47 2.14 -42.51
C PHE A 461 -12.25 0.63 -42.49
N LYS A 462 -12.17 0.00 -43.67
CA LYS A 462 -11.86 -1.43 -43.79
C LYS A 462 -10.43 -1.76 -43.34
N GLU A 463 -9.47 -0.89 -43.61
CA GLU A 463 -8.09 -1.04 -43.14
C GLU A 463 -7.99 -1.06 -41.62
N SER A 464 -8.71 -0.14 -40.95
CA SER A 464 -8.78 -0.06 -39.49
C SER A 464 -9.32 -1.37 -38.88
N HIS A 465 -10.37 -1.93 -39.46
CA HIS A 465 -10.91 -3.22 -39.03
C HIS A 465 -9.93 -4.39 -39.19
N VAL A 466 -9.18 -4.44 -40.30
CA VAL A 466 -8.18 -5.50 -40.53
C VAL A 466 -7.04 -5.41 -39.52
N LEU A 467 -6.53 -4.19 -39.28
CA LEU A 467 -5.47 -3.97 -38.28
C LEU A 467 -5.96 -4.27 -36.86
N MET A 468 -7.21 -3.93 -36.55
CA MET A 468 -7.81 -4.25 -35.25
C MET A 468 -7.95 -5.77 -35.04
N LEU A 469 -8.43 -6.51 -36.06
CA LEU A 469 -8.48 -7.97 -36.01
C LEU A 469 -7.08 -8.58 -35.84
N ARG A 470 -6.07 -8.03 -36.55
CA ARG A 470 -4.67 -8.41 -36.38
C ARG A 470 -4.18 -8.18 -34.96
N GLY A 471 -4.52 -7.04 -34.35
CA GLY A 471 -4.23 -6.73 -32.96
C GLY A 471 -4.84 -7.73 -31.99
N LEU A 472 -6.14 -8.01 -32.13
CA LEU A 472 -6.84 -8.95 -31.25
C LEU A 472 -6.31 -10.38 -31.36
N PHE A 473 -6.00 -10.85 -32.58
CA PHE A 473 -5.67 -12.25 -32.82
C PHE A 473 -4.17 -12.51 -32.83
N ALA A 474 -3.41 -11.86 -33.74
CA ALA A 474 -1.99 -12.12 -33.91
C ALA A 474 -1.13 -11.49 -32.82
N HIS A 475 -1.48 -10.28 -32.36
CA HIS A 475 -0.81 -9.64 -31.21
C HIS A 475 -1.42 -10.03 -29.86
N GLU A 476 -2.37 -10.98 -29.86
CA GLU A 476 -2.92 -11.61 -28.66
C GLU A 476 -3.56 -10.63 -27.66
N ILE A 477 -3.99 -9.45 -28.11
CA ILE A 477 -4.65 -8.47 -27.23
C ILE A 477 -5.91 -9.08 -26.61
N LEU A 478 -6.72 -9.79 -27.39
CA LEU A 478 -7.92 -10.43 -26.86
C LEU A 478 -7.59 -11.53 -25.83
N LEU A 479 -6.55 -12.34 -26.07
CA LEU A 479 -6.08 -13.35 -25.12
C LEU A 479 -5.63 -12.70 -23.81
N PHE A 480 -4.87 -11.61 -23.89
CA PHE A 480 -4.41 -10.84 -22.75
C PHE A 480 -5.57 -10.33 -21.90
N ILE A 481 -6.60 -9.75 -22.54
CA ILE A 481 -7.79 -9.24 -21.86
C ILE A 481 -8.57 -10.40 -21.20
N LEU A 482 -8.75 -11.53 -21.90
CA LEU A 482 -9.52 -12.69 -21.40
C LEU A 482 -8.81 -13.50 -20.30
N LYS A 483 -7.48 -13.39 -20.18
CA LYS A 483 -6.73 -13.97 -19.06
C LYS A 483 -6.97 -13.24 -17.74
N ARG A 484 -7.30 -11.94 -17.81
CA ARG A 484 -7.38 -11.09 -16.63
C ARG A 484 -8.62 -11.38 -15.78
N ARG A 485 -8.47 -11.28 -14.47
CA ARG A 485 -9.54 -11.46 -13.48
C ARG A 485 -10.25 -10.14 -13.18
N TYR A 486 -11.53 -10.06 -13.51
CA TYR A 486 -12.39 -8.93 -13.14
C TYR A 486 -12.45 -8.78 -11.60
N GLN A 487 -12.49 -7.53 -11.12
CA GLN A 487 -12.43 -7.14 -9.70
C GLN A 487 -11.15 -7.55 -8.96
N VAL A 488 -10.13 -8.07 -9.65
CA VAL A 488 -8.87 -8.50 -9.02
C VAL A 488 -7.67 -7.86 -9.71
N GLU A 489 -7.65 -7.92 -11.05
CA GLU A 489 -6.61 -7.30 -11.88
C GLU A 489 -7.13 -6.05 -12.61
N TYR A 490 -8.46 -5.91 -12.77
CA TYR A 490 -9.09 -4.76 -13.41
C TYR A 490 -10.58 -4.59 -13.04
N GLY A 491 -11.13 -3.40 -13.29
CA GLY A 491 -12.55 -3.06 -13.10
C GLY A 491 -12.80 -1.55 -13.24
N ILE A 492 -14.03 -1.09 -12.94
CA ILE A 492 -14.38 0.35 -12.95
C ILE A 492 -14.28 0.91 -11.53
N ASP A 493 -13.59 2.04 -11.38
CA ASP A 493 -13.61 2.82 -10.14
C ASP A 493 -14.71 3.89 -10.21
N VAL A 494 -15.73 3.75 -9.37
CA VAL A 494 -16.86 4.69 -9.29
C VAL A 494 -16.48 6.03 -8.65
N LYS A 495 -15.31 6.13 -7.99
CA LYS A 495 -14.83 7.36 -7.36
C LYS A 495 -14.09 8.28 -8.35
N ARG A 496 -13.62 7.73 -9.48
CA ARG A 496 -12.93 8.51 -10.53
C ARG A 496 -13.93 9.17 -11.46
N SER A 497 -13.52 10.28 -12.06
CA SER A 497 -14.31 10.94 -13.11
C SER A 497 -14.31 10.15 -14.42
N LYS A 498 -13.15 9.62 -14.84
CA LYS A 498 -13.06 8.68 -15.96
C LYS A 498 -13.72 7.36 -15.63
N ARG A 499 -14.66 6.95 -16.48
CA ARG A 499 -15.47 5.72 -16.35
C ARG A 499 -14.89 4.59 -17.20
N MET A 500 -13.57 4.48 -17.21
CA MET A 500 -12.80 3.47 -17.94
C MET A 500 -12.26 2.41 -16.98
N ALA A 501 -11.90 1.23 -17.51
CA ALA A 501 -11.29 0.18 -16.70
C ALA A 501 -9.91 0.61 -16.20
N VAL A 502 -9.69 0.43 -14.90
CA VAL A 502 -8.44 0.72 -14.21
C VAL A 502 -7.83 -0.57 -13.65
N PRO A 503 -6.50 -0.62 -13.46
CA PRO A 503 -5.83 -1.70 -12.75
C PRO A 503 -6.29 -1.81 -11.30
N TYR A 504 -6.32 -3.03 -10.77
CA TYR A 504 -6.64 -3.29 -9.37
C TYR A 504 -5.37 -3.71 -8.63
N LYS A 505 -5.16 -3.14 -7.44
CA LYS A 505 -4.03 -3.50 -6.57
C LYS A 505 -4.30 -4.80 -5.80
N ALA A 506 -5.58 -5.08 -5.53
CA ALA A 506 -6.08 -6.35 -5.00
C ALA A 506 -7.58 -6.48 -5.26
N ALA A 507 -8.18 -7.55 -4.73
CA ALA A 507 -9.60 -7.83 -4.76
C ALA A 507 -10.46 -6.61 -4.38
N ASP A 508 -11.28 -6.13 -5.31
CA ASP A 508 -12.18 -4.98 -5.18
C ASP A 508 -11.50 -3.66 -4.80
N ILE A 509 -10.19 -3.53 -5.06
CA ILE A 509 -9.50 -2.27 -4.82
C ILE A 509 -8.86 -1.78 -6.11
N PRO A 510 -9.47 -0.78 -6.76
CA PRO A 510 -8.80 -0.10 -7.86
C PRO A 510 -7.53 0.58 -7.33
N THR A 511 -6.53 0.66 -8.19
CA THR A 511 -5.43 1.61 -8.02
C THR A 511 -6.01 3.02 -8.00
N GLU A 512 -5.41 3.98 -7.29
CA GLU A 512 -6.00 5.32 -7.15
C GLU A 512 -5.81 6.18 -8.39
N LYS A 513 -4.64 6.09 -9.03
CA LYS A 513 -4.29 6.92 -10.20
C LYS A 513 -3.74 6.14 -11.40
N SER A 514 -3.57 4.81 -11.30
CA SER A 514 -3.06 4.02 -12.43
C SER A 514 -4.14 3.77 -13.50
N GLU A 515 -3.69 3.67 -14.75
CA GLU A 515 -4.45 3.38 -15.96
C GLU A 515 -3.72 2.34 -16.81
N PHE A 516 -4.42 1.69 -17.73
CA PHE A 516 -3.80 0.84 -18.74
C PHE A 516 -3.19 1.70 -19.85
N SER A 517 -1.92 1.48 -20.17
CA SER A 517 -1.21 2.30 -21.17
C SER A 517 -1.66 2.02 -22.59
N HIS A 518 -2.05 0.77 -22.90
CA HIS A 518 -2.47 0.35 -24.23
C HIS A 518 -3.97 0.64 -24.45
N PRO A 519 -4.36 1.43 -25.48
CA PRO A 519 -5.73 1.86 -25.68
C PRO A 519 -6.70 0.70 -25.89
N ASP A 520 -6.35 -0.28 -26.73
CA ASP A 520 -7.24 -1.40 -27.05
C ASP A 520 -7.45 -2.36 -25.87
N VAL A 521 -6.46 -2.51 -24.98
CA VAL A 521 -6.59 -3.23 -23.72
C VAL A 521 -7.55 -2.48 -22.79
N CYS A 522 -7.38 -1.16 -22.66
CA CYS A 522 -8.28 -0.32 -21.86
C CYS A 522 -9.73 -0.41 -22.37
N LEU A 523 -9.95 -0.29 -23.68
CA LEU A 523 -11.27 -0.45 -24.30
C LEU A 523 -11.87 -1.83 -24.01
N GLY A 524 -11.11 -2.91 -24.24
CA GLY A 524 -11.59 -4.28 -24.03
C GLY A 524 -11.93 -4.60 -22.58
N LEU A 525 -11.07 -4.20 -21.64
CA LEU A 525 -11.32 -4.36 -20.20
C LEU A 525 -12.49 -3.49 -19.73
N THR A 526 -12.69 -2.31 -20.31
CA THR A 526 -13.85 -1.44 -20.03
C THR A 526 -15.13 -2.12 -20.48
N ILE A 527 -15.17 -2.64 -21.71
CA ILE A 527 -16.31 -3.38 -22.25
C ILE A 527 -16.65 -4.57 -21.36
N LEU A 528 -15.67 -5.40 -20.99
CA LEU A 528 -15.89 -6.54 -20.08
C LEU A 528 -16.40 -6.11 -18.71
N SER A 529 -15.85 -5.04 -18.14
CA SER A 529 -16.27 -4.55 -16.82
C SER A 529 -17.76 -4.15 -16.81
N TYR A 530 -18.21 -3.46 -17.86
CA TYR A 530 -19.61 -3.09 -18.01
C TYR A 530 -20.50 -4.29 -18.37
N TYR A 531 -20.01 -5.26 -19.14
CA TYR A 531 -20.74 -6.51 -19.37
C TYR A 531 -20.93 -7.32 -18.07
N HIS A 532 -19.95 -7.32 -17.16
CA HIS A 532 -20.05 -8.00 -15.87
C HIS A 532 -20.94 -7.27 -14.88
N ASN A 533 -20.82 -5.94 -14.78
CA ASN A 533 -21.54 -5.13 -13.79
C ASN A 533 -22.96 -4.78 -14.23
N GLY A 534 -23.14 -4.43 -15.51
CA GLY A 534 -24.31 -3.73 -16.02
C GLY A 534 -24.25 -2.22 -15.80
N LEU A 535 -25.25 -1.52 -16.31
CA LEU A 535 -25.49 -0.09 -16.09
C LEU A 535 -26.34 0.09 -14.83
N ASN A 536 -25.98 1.08 -14.00
CA ASN A 536 -26.85 1.51 -12.92
C ASN A 536 -28.06 2.32 -13.46
N LYS A 537 -29.05 2.60 -12.61
CA LYS A 537 -30.27 3.33 -13.00
C LYS A 537 -29.96 4.67 -13.70
N GLU A 538 -29.02 5.43 -13.16
CA GLU A 538 -28.66 6.74 -13.69
C GLU A 538 -27.99 6.65 -15.07
N GLN A 539 -27.03 5.75 -15.24
CA GLN A 539 -26.36 5.48 -16.52
C GLN A 539 -27.37 5.03 -17.58
N LEU A 540 -28.28 4.12 -17.20
CA LEU A 540 -29.33 3.66 -18.11
C LEU A 540 -30.28 4.81 -18.51
N ARG A 541 -30.67 5.65 -17.55
CA ARG A 541 -31.50 6.84 -17.81
C ARG A 541 -30.82 7.79 -18.79
N GLN A 542 -29.52 8.03 -18.62
CA GLN A 542 -28.73 8.85 -19.55
C GLN A 542 -28.67 8.21 -20.96
N ALA A 543 -28.51 6.89 -21.06
CA ALA A 543 -28.57 6.17 -22.34
C ALA A 543 -29.92 6.36 -23.05
N PHE A 544 -31.04 6.22 -22.34
CA PHE A 544 -32.37 6.42 -22.90
C PHE A 544 -32.63 7.88 -23.29
N ARG A 545 -32.17 8.85 -22.50
CA ARG A 545 -32.26 10.28 -22.87
C ARG A 545 -31.52 10.57 -24.17
N LEU A 546 -30.34 10.00 -24.36
CA LEU A 546 -29.60 10.16 -25.61
C LEU A 546 -30.30 9.45 -26.78
N LEU A 547 -30.82 8.23 -26.58
CA LEU A 547 -31.61 7.54 -27.59
C LEU A 547 -32.79 8.41 -28.06
N LEU A 548 -33.58 8.93 -27.12
CA LEU A 548 -34.75 9.78 -27.37
C LEU A 548 -34.42 11.14 -27.97
N SER A 549 -33.14 11.54 -28.03
CA SER A 549 -32.70 12.75 -28.71
C SER A 549 -32.51 12.57 -30.23
N PHE A 550 -32.42 11.34 -30.73
CA PHE A 550 -32.25 11.08 -32.17
C PHE A 550 -33.55 11.26 -32.96
N GLY A 551 -33.48 11.29 -34.29
CA GLY A 551 -34.67 11.29 -35.14
C GLY A 551 -35.47 9.97 -35.04
N SER A 552 -36.79 10.04 -35.21
CA SER A 552 -37.74 8.93 -34.99
C SER A 552 -37.33 7.59 -35.64
N VAL A 553 -36.86 7.62 -36.89
CA VAL A 553 -36.42 6.42 -37.62
C VAL A 553 -35.24 5.73 -36.93
N ARG A 554 -34.27 6.51 -36.44
CA ARG A 554 -33.08 5.99 -35.76
C ARG A 554 -33.43 5.48 -34.36
N GLN A 555 -34.31 6.19 -33.65
CA GLN A 555 -34.82 5.77 -32.35
C GLN A 555 -35.48 4.39 -32.44
N GLU A 556 -36.43 4.23 -33.36
CA GLU A 556 -37.17 3.00 -33.54
C GLU A 556 -36.24 1.84 -33.94
N LYS A 557 -35.31 2.06 -34.87
CA LYS A 557 -34.32 1.04 -35.25
C LYS A 557 -33.49 0.56 -34.07
N LEU A 558 -32.89 1.49 -33.32
CA LEU A 558 -32.01 1.16 -32.18
C LEU A 558 -32.80 0.50 -31.04
N TYR A 559 -33.97 1.06 -30.71
CA TYR A 559 -34.82 0.54 -29.66
C TYR A 559 -35.33 -0.85 -29.98
N ASN A 560 -35.83 -1.10 -31.20
CA ASN A 560 -36.28 -2.43 -31.61
C ASN A 560 -35.15 -3.44 -31.52
N ALA A 561 -33.92 -3.07 -31.90
CA ALA A 561 -32.76 -3.93 -31.72
C ALA A 561 -32.50 -4.27 -30.24
N TRP A 562 -32.69 -3.32 -29.32
CA TRP A 562 -32.57 -3.56 -27.87
C TRP A 562 -33.72 -4.44 -27.37
N TYR A 563 -34.96 -4.11 -27.71
CA TYR A 563 -36.16 -4.84 -27.30
C TYR A 563 -36.12 -6.30 -27.77
N ASP A 564 -35.70 -6.55 -29.02
CA ASP A 564 -35.54 -7.90 -29.59
C ASP A 564 -34.60 -8.79 -28.78
N SER A 565 -33.64 -8.21 -28.05
CA SER A 565 -32.70 -8.98 -27.22
C SER A 565 -33.30 -9.45 -25.89
N ILE A 566 -34.39 -8.83 -25.42
CA ILE A 566 -35.00 -9.13 -24.13
C ILE A 566 -36.42 -9.70 -24.22
N LYS A 567 -37.08 -9.54 -25.39
CA LYS A 567 -38.51 -9.85 -25.59
C LYS A 567 -38.94 -11.26 -25.16
N ALA A 568 -38.04 -12.24 -25.25
CA ALA A 568 -38.35 -13.63 -24.92
C ALA A 568 -38.63 -13.86 -23.41
N ASN A 569 -38.17 -12.95 -22.54
CA ASN A 569 -38.20 -13.11 -21.08
C ASN A 569 -39.06 -12.05 -20.36
N LEU A 570 -39.89 -11.32 -21.09
CA LEU A 570 -40.80 -10.30 -20.55
C LEU A 570 -42.16 -10.92 -20.21
N ASP A 571 -42.77 -10.45 -19.12
CA ASP A 571 -44.17 -10.75 -18.84
C ASP A 571 -45.12 -9.80 -19.60
N GLN A 572 -46.41 -10.13 -19.67
CA GLN A 572 -47.37 -9.38 -20.49
C GLN A 572 -47.49 -7.91 -20.07
N ASN A 573 -47.40 -7.63 -18.76
CA ASN A 573 -47.48 -6.27 -18.22
C ASN A 573 -46.22 -5.46 -18.59
N GLU A 574 -45.04 -6.07 -18.50
CA GLU A 574 -43.79 -5.44 -18.95
C GLU A 574 -43.84 -5.17 -20.46
N ILE A 575 -44.31 -6.12 -21.28
CA ILE A 575 -44.45 -5.94 -22.74
C ILE A 575 -45.31 -4.71 -23.05
N GLU A 576 -46.50 -4.60 -22.46
CA GLU A 576 -47.40 -3.46 -22.71
C GLU A 576 -46.77 -2.11 -22.32
N MET A 577 -45.87 -2.12 -21.33
CA MET A 577 -45.16 -0.95 -20.82
C MET A 577 -43.97 -0.52 -21.70
N ILE A 578 -43.28 -1.46 -22.37
CA ILE A 578 -42.00 -1.21 -23.06
C ILE A 578 -41.91 -1.76 -24.50
N ASP A 579 -43.00 -2.19 -25.13
CA ASP A 579 -42.98 -2.70 -26.53
C ASP A 579 -42.54 -1.66 -27.58
N LYS A 580 -42.71 -0.37 -27.32
CA LYS A 580 -42.41 0.72 -28.26
C LYS A 580 -41.64 1.86 -27.61
N VAL A 581 -40.73 2.44 -28.39
CA VAL A 581 -39.89 3.58 -27.95
C VAL A 581 -40.70 4.80 -27.51
N ASN A 582 -41.87 5.04 -28.14
CA ASN A 582 -42.73 6.17 -27.82
C ASN A 582 -43.47 6.04 -26.48
N LYS A 583 -43.46 4.85 -25.86
CA LYS A 583 -44.00 4.62 -24.52
C LYS A 583 -42.96 4.84 -23.42
N ILE A 584 -41.70 5.07 -23.78
CA ILE A 584 -40.61 5.21 -22.82
C ILE A 584 -40.57 6.63 -22.27
N ASP A 585 -40.76 6.75 -20.96
CA ASP A 585 -40.66 7.96 -20.18
C ASP A 585 -39.55 7.83 -19.12
N PRO A 586 -38.38 8.45 -19.35
CA PRO A 586 -37.26 8.43 -18.40
C PRO A 586 -37.54 9.10 -17.04
N THR A 587 -38.70 9.74 -16.85
CA THR A 587 -39.10 10.40 -15.60
C THR A 587 -40.01 9.53 -14.73
N ASN A 588 -40.54 8.43 -15.26
CA ASN A 588 -41.42 7.52 -14.55
C ASN A 588 -40.61 6.50 -13.72
N ALA A 589 -40.64 6.63 -12.39
CA ALA A 589 -39.87 5.77 -11.48
C ALA A 589 -40.22 4.27 -11.57
N LEU A 590 -41.50 3.93 -11.76
CA LEU A 590 -41.93 2.53 -11.91
C LEU A 590 -41.42 1.93 -13.22
N GLN A 591 -41.46 2.72 -14.31
CA GLN A 591 -40.91 2.29 -15.59
C GLN A 591 -39.39 2.19 -15.52
N GLU A 592 -38.72 3.11 -14.83
CA GLU A 592 -37.27 3.07 -14.64
C GLU A 592 -36.82 1.78 -13.95
N ASP A 593 -37.55 1.28 -12.96
CA ASP A 593 -37.25 0.00 -12.31
C ASP A 593 -37.36 -1.19 -13.26
N VAL A 594 -38.41 -1.21 -14.09
CA VAL A 594 -38.59 -2.25 -15.12
C VAL A 594 -37.50 -2.15 -16.19
N LEU A 595 -37.21 -0.95 -16.67
CA LEU A 595 -36.16 -0.71 -17.65
C LEU A 595 -34.80 -1.12 -17.11
N HIS A 596 -34.47 -0.76 -15.86
CA HIS A 596 -33.22 -1.16 -15.23
C HIS A 596 -33.11 -2.67 -15.07
N LYS A 597 -34.18 -3.32 -14.59
CA LYS A 597 -34.24 -4.78 -14.44
C LYS A 597 -34.02 -5.52 -15.77
N ARG A 598 -34.52 -4.99 -16.89
CA ARG A 598 -34.50 -5.68 -18.20
C ARG A 598 -33.37 -5.24 -19.13
N PHE A 599 -33.07 -3.94 -19.20
CA PHE A 599 -32.03 -3.37 -20.07
C PHE A 599 -30.69 -3.12 -19.37
N GLY A 600 -30.64 -3.10 -18.03
CA GLY A 600 -29.43 -2.75 -17.28
C GLY A 600 -28.22 -3.63 -17.61
N LYS A 601 -28.45 -4.90 -17.98
CA LYS A 601 -27.39 -5.83 -18.39
C LYS A 601 -27.43 -6.23 -19.87
N CYS A 602 -28.25 -5.55 -20.67
CA CYS A 602 -28.34 -5.82 -22.10
C CYS A 602 -27.06 -5.34 -22.82
N ILE A 603 -26.34 -6.26 -23.47
CA ILE A 603 -25.11 -5.97 -24.22
C ILE A 603 -25.30 -4.86 -25.26
N LYS A 604 -26.44 -4.82 -25.96
CA LYS A 604 -26.70 -3.80 -26.99
C LYS A 604 -26.84 -2.40 -26.40
N VAL A 605 -27.46 -2.28 -25.22
CA VAL A 605 -27.61 -1.01 -24.49
C VAL A 605 -26.26 -0.57 -23.92
N ILE A 606 -25.49 -1.51 -23.36
CA ILE A 606 -24.15 -1.25 -22.86
C ILE A 606 -23.23 -0.78 -24.00
N ASN A 607 -23.26 -1.42 -25.17
CA ASN A 607 -22.46 -1.01 -26.32
C ASN A 607 -22.84 0.39 -26.81
N PHE A 608 -24.12 0.72 -26.79
CA PHE A 608 -24.58 2.07 -27.08
C PHE A 608 -24.05 3.09 -26.07
N TRP A 609 -24.20 2.81 -24.78
CA TRP A 609 -23.68 3.64 -23.70
C TRP A 609 -22.18 3.90 -23.85
N LEU A 610 -21.41 2.85 -24.08
CA LEU A 610 -19.96 2.94 -24.26
C LEU A 610 -19.57 3.75 -25.50
N ASN A 611 -20.16 3.46 -26.66
CA ASN A 611 -19.75 4.08 -27.92
C ASN A 611 -20.20 5.54 -28.08
N TYR A 612 -21.30 5.96 -27.43
CA TYR A 612 -21.87 7.30 -27.62
C TYR A 612 -21.71 8.23 -26.42
N ILE A 613 -21.41 7.71 -25.22
CA ILE A 613 -21.29 8.54 -24.01
C ILE A 613 -19.92 8.40 -23.37
N ILE A 614 -19.41 7.17 -23.18
CA ILE A 614 -18.14 6.96 -22.49
C ILE A 614 -16.94 7.22 -23.41
N PHE A 615 -16.78 6.42 -24.47
CA PHE A 615 -15.56 6.47 -25.29
C PHE A 615 -15.28 7.84 -25.93
N PRO A 616 -16.26 8.59 -26.44
CA PRO A 616 -15.98 9.92 -26.99
C PRO A 616 -15.37 10.90 -25.99
N ILE A 617 -15.66 10.75 -24.70
CA ILE A 617 -15.23 11.65 -23.63
C ILE A 617 -13.99 11.09 -22.92
N ASP A 618 -14.06 9.83 -22.51
CA ASP A 618 -13.11 9.25 -21.55
C ASP A 618 -11.91 8.57 -22.25
N THR A 619 -11.84 8.58 -23.60
CA THR A 619 -10.68 8.08 -24.38
C THR A 619 -9.80 9.19 -24.96
N ILE A 620 -10.00 10.46 -24.56
CA ILE A 620 -9.16 11.58 -24.99
C ILE A 620 -7.69 11.30 -24.65
N GLN A 621 -6.81 11.54 -25.63
CA GLN A 621 -5.38 11.27 -25.52
C GLN A 621 -4.54 12.51 -25.80
N TYR A 622 -3.25 12.38 -25.54
CA TYR A 622 -2.26 13.43 -25.76
C TYR A 622 -1.13 12.87 -26.65
N PRO A 623 -0.60 13.68 -27.58
CA PRO A 623 0.36 13.21 -28.58
C PRO A 623 1.74 12.90 -28.00
N GLN A 624 2.07 13.47 -26.85
CA GLN A 624 3.37 13.32 -26.21
C GLN A 624 3.22 13.03 -24.72
N ARG A 625 4.26 12.43 -24.13
CA ARG A 625 4.37 12.19 -22.70
C ARG A 625 5.79 12.38 -22.20
N ILE A 626 5.93 12.79 -20.95
CA ILE A 626 7.17 12.66 -20.16
C ILE A 626 6.88 11.71 -19.00
N ALA A 627 7.87 10.92 -18.59
CA ALA A 627 7.65 9.90 -17.59
C ALA A 627 8.84 9.70 -16.65
N ALA A 628 8.55 9.38 -15.40
CA ALA A 628 9.50 9.05 -14.35
C ALA A 628 9.20 7.64 -13.80
N SER A 629 10.25 6.89 -13.50
CA SER A 629 10.15 5.52 -12.98
C SER A 629 11.08 5.34 -11.77
N ALA A 630 11.16 4.12 -11.24
CA ALA A 630 12.12 3.75 -10.19
C ALA A 630 13.57 4.15 -10.51
N TRP A 631 13.94 4.18 -11.80
CA TRP A 631 15.24 4.66 -12.28
C TRP A 631 15.47 6.16 -12.00
N THR A 632 14.43 6.98 -12.21
CA THR A 632 14.46 8.41 -11.89
C THR A 632 14.42 8.63 -10.38
N LEU A 633 13.64 7.83 -9.66
CA LEU A 633 13.51 7.92 -8.20
C LEU A 633 14.82 7.63 -7.45
N THR A 634 15.67 6.77 -8.00
CA THR A 634 16.99 6.41 -7.43
C THR A 634 18.15 7.22 -8.02
N SER A 635 17.85 8.36 -8.63
CA SER A 635 18.85 9.24 -9.27
C SER A 635 19.61 10.13 -8.30
N GLY A 636 19.24 10.16 -7.02
CA GLY A 636 19.94 10.92 -5.99
C GLY A 636 21.37 10.44 -5.74
N ASP A 637 22.17 11.30 -5.12
CA ASP A 637 23.59 11.02 -4.83
C ASP A 637 23.81 10.08 -3.64
N HIS A 638 22.77 9.86 -2.82
CA HIS A 638 22.85 8.98 -1.66
C HIS A 638 21.51 8.30 -1.44
N CYS A 639 21.39 7.05 -1.92
CA CYS A 639 20.19 6.23 -1.82
C CYS A 639 20.44 5.03 -0.91
N ILE A 640 19.61 4.81 0.09
CA ILE A 640 19.64 3.61 0.93
C ILE A 640 18.23 3.10 1.17
N GLY A 641 18.07 1.83 1.51
CA GLY A 641 16.75 1.31 1.80
C GLY A 641 16.75 -0.08 2.37
N PHE A 642 15.56 -0.52 2.73
CA PHE A 642 15.33 -1.88 3.17
C PHE A 642 14.04 -2.45 2.58
N SER A 643 14.06 -3.76 2.37
CA SER A 643 12.94 -4.53 1.83
C SER A 643 12.59 -5.68 2.77
N GLY A 644 11.33 -6.13 2.73
CA GLY A 644 10.96 -7.39 3.37
C GLY A 644 11.56 -8.62 2.66
N THR A 645 11.87 -8.48 1.38
CA THR A 645 12.18 -9.62 0.50
C THR A 645 13.33 -9.34 -0.49
N ASN A 646 13.77 -10.37 -1.21
CA ASN A 646 14.87 -10.28 -2.17
C ASN A 646 14.56 -10.92 -3.54
N ASP A 647 13.30 -11.25 -3.82
CA ASP A 647 12.94 -11.95 -5.06
C ASP A 647 13.06 -11.05 -6.28
N THR A 648 12.70 -9.78 -6.13
CA THR A 648 12.78 -8.77 -7.20
C THR A 648 14.13 -8.08 -7.26
N SER A 649 15.15 -8.59 -6.57
CA SER A 649 16.52 -8.04 -6.52
C SER A 649 17.11 -7.76 -7.90
N LYS A 650 16.80 -8.61 -8.87
CA LYS A 650 17.26 -8.51 -10.26
C LYS A 650 16.56 -7.39 -11.03
N LEU A 651 15.39 -6.94 -10.59
CA LEU A 651 14.60 -5.89 -11.24
C LEU A 651 14.72 -4.54 -10.52
N LEU A 652 15.68 -4.38 -9.62
CA LEU A 652 16.02 -3.08 -9.04
C LEU A 652 16.73 -2.20 -10.08
N PRO A 653 16.53 -0.87 -10.06
CA PRO A 653 17.31 0.05 -10.90
C PRO A 653 18.82 -0.12 -10.65
N SER A 654 19.65 0.02 -11.69
CA SER A 654 21.11 -0.22 -11.55
C SER A 654 21.82 0.77 -10.61
N ASN A 655 21.15 1.86 -10.25
CA ASN A 655 21.64 2.87 -9.31
C ASN A 655 21.76 2.32 -7.89
N VAL A 656 20.98 1.29 -7.54
CA VAL A 656 20.96 0.66 -6.22
C VAL A 656 21.27 -0.82 -6.36
N VAL A 657 21.89 -1.40 -5.33
CA VAL A 657 22.27 -2.82 -5.32
C VAL A 657 21.76 -3.45 -4.05
N GLN A 658 21.11 -4.61 -4.19
CA GLN A 658 20.77 -5.40 -3.01
C GLN A 658 22.04 -6.00 -2.42
N ARG A 659 22.35 -5.62 -1.17
CA ARG A 659 23.51 -6.10 -0.41
C ARG A 659 23.09 -6.48 0.99
N GLN A 660 23.87 -7.35 1.62
CA GLN A 660 23.60 -7.80 2.97
C GLN A 660 24.85 -7.74 3.85
N PRO A 661 24.71 -7.35 5.12
CA PRO A 661 25.78 -7.56 6.08
C PRO A 661 26.01 -9.06 6.24
N ASN A 662 27.27 -9.46 6.47
CA ASN A 662 27.64 -10.86 6.63
C ASN A 662 27.23 -11.38 8.02
N ILE A 663 25.93 -11.62 8.21
CA ILE A 663 25.33 -12.09 9.47
C ILE A 663 24.65 -13.44 9.23
N GLN A 664 25.08 -14.47 9.93
CA GLN A 664 24.65 -15.86 9.73
C GLN A 664 23.14 -16.08 10.00
N GLU A 665 22.56 -15.31 10.91
CA GLU A 665 21.12 -15.32 11.25
C GLU A 665 20.24 -14.84 10.09
N LEU A 666 20.78 -14.00 9.19
CA LEU A 666 20.07 -13.48 8.02
C LEU A 666 20.20 -14.38 6.81
N ILE A 667 21.37 -15.00 6.63
CA ILE A 667 21.63 -15.92 5.52
C ILE A 667 20.67 -17.12 5.58
N SER A 668 20.27 -17.54 6.79
CA SER A 668 19.38 -18.68 7.01
C SER A 668 17.89 -18.36 6.94
N THR A 669 17.45 -17.09 6.94
CA THR A 669 16.05 -16.81 7.31
C THR A 669 15.02 -17.21 6.25
N ASN A 670 15.32 -17.00 4.97
CA ASN A 670 14.46 -17.49 3.89
C ASN A 670 14.30 -19.02 3.96
N GLY A 671 15.38 -19.74 4.27
CA GLY A 671 15.35 -21.20 4.45
C GLY A 671 14.58 -21.64 5.69
N LEU A 672 14.71 -20.92 6.81
CA LEU A 672 14.00 -21.21 8.06
C LEU A 672 12.48 -21.04 7.91
N MET A 673 12.03 -19.98 7.24
CA MET A 673 10.60 -19.76 6.99
C MET A 673 10.02 -20.82 6.04
N LEU A 674 10.74 -21.17 4.96
CA LEU A 674 10.35 -22.27 4.08
C LEU A 674 10.23 -23.59 4.87
N ASN A 675 11.26 -23.95 5.64
CA ASN A 675 11.24 -25.16 6.47
C ASN A 675 10.09 -25.16 7.48
N CYS A 676 9.79 -24.01 8.09
CA CYS A 676 8.65 -23.84 8.98
C CYS A 676 7.32 -24.13 8.25
N ILE A 677 7.12 -23.55 7.07
CA ILE A 677 5.92 -23.79 6.28
C ILE A 677 5.81 -25.27 5.88
N LEU A 678 6.91 -25.92 5.49
CA LEU A 678 6.92 -27.34 5.16
C LEU A 678 6.46 -28.22 6.34
N ASN A 679 6.85 -27.87 7.56
CA ASN A 679 6.59 -28.69 8.76
C ASN A 679 5.26 -28.36 9.46
N HIS A 680 4.76 -27.12 9.35
CA HIS A 680 3.60 -26.63 10.11
C HIS A 680 2.36 -26.33 9.26
N SER A 681 2.39 -26.72 7.98
CA SER A 681 1.27 -26.49 7.07
C SER A 681 0.60 -27.78 6.59
N LYS A 682 -0.66 -27.66 6.15
CA LYS A 682 -1.39 -28.71 5.40
C LYS A 682 -1.95 -28.12 4.11
N TYR A 683 -1.95 -28.89 3.03
CA TYR A 683 -2.53 -28.46 1.74
C TYR A 683 -3.83 -29.19 1.44
N TYR A 684 -4.83 -28.46 0.95
CA TYR A 684 -6.10 -28.98 0.44
C TYR A 684 -6.46 -28.30 -0.87
N SER A 685 -7.04 -29.06 -1.81
CA SER A 685 -7.52 -28.52 -3.08
C SER A 685 -9.02 -28.75 -3.23
N PHE A 686 -9.75 -27.74 -3.70
CA PHE A 686 -11.13 -27.90 -4.10
C PHE A 686 -11.21 -28.50 -5.50
N ASN A 687 -11.98 -29.58 -5.68
CA ASN A 687 -12.27 -30.18 -6.99
C ASN A 687 -13.46 -29.51 -7.69
N ILE A 688 -13.71 -28.23 -7.37
CA ILE A 688 -14.84 -27.45 -7.88
C ILE A 688 -14.27 -26.37 -8.81
N VAL A 689 -14.73 -26.36 -10.06
CA VAL A 689 -14.27 -25.44 -11.10
C VAL A 689 -14.65 -23.99 -10.78
N ASN A 690 -15.85 -23.79 -10.22
CA ASN A 690 -16.38 -22.49 -9.79
C ASN A 690 -16.47 -22.42 -8.26
N LEU A 691 -15.31 -22.35 -7.60
CA LEU A 691 -15.24 -22.21 -6.14
C LEU A 691 -15.81 -20.86 -5.72
N THR A 692 -16.81 -20.90 -4.83
CA THR A 692 -17.45 -19.71 -4.26
C THR A 692 -16.80 -19.31 -2.93
N TRP A 693 -16.83 -18.02 -2.61
CA TRP A 693 -16.34 -17.51 -1.31
C TRP A 693 -17.06 -18.18 -0.11
N LYS A 694 -18.33 -18.58 -0.28
CA LYS A 694 -19.09 -19.27 0.78
C LYS A 694 -18.51 -20.64 1.10
N GLU A 695 -18.06 -21.38 0.10
CA GLU A 695 -17.43 -22.69 0.30
C GLU A 695 -16.10 -22.54 1.05
N ILE A 696 -15.33 -21.49 0.76
CA ILE A 696 -14.10 -21.16 1.48
C ILE A 696 -14.40 -20.84 2.94
N VAL A 697 -15.37 -19.96 3.20
CA VAL A 697 -15.77 -19.59 4.57
C VAL A 697 -16.28 -20.82 5.35
N ASN A 698 -17.14 -21.63 4.74
CA ASN A 698 -17.66 -22.84 5.38
C ASN A 698 -16.53 -23.83 5.71
N PHE A 699 -15.53 -23.97 4.83
CA PHE A 699 -14.33 -24.78 5.09
C PHE A 699 -13.51 -24.23 6.28
N CYS A 700 -13.35 -22.90 6.38
CA CYS A 700 -12.67 -22.27 7.51
C CYS A 700 -13.33 -22.62 8.86
N LEU A 701 -14.66 -22.62 8.88
CA LEU A 701 -15.45 -22.96 10.06
C LEU A 701 -15.41 -24.46 10.38
N GLU A 702 -15.45 -25.33 9.36
CA GLU A 702 -15.30 -26.78 9.54
C GLU A 702 -13.93 -27.13 10.15
N LYS A 703 -12.87 -26.44 9.73
CA LYS A 703 -11.51 -26.62 10.26
C LYS A 703 -11.25 -25.88 11.58
N GLN A 704 -12.26 -25.22 12.16
CA GLN A 704 -12.14 -24.44 13.40
C GLN A 704 -10.97 -23.43 13.36
N SER A 705 -10.73 -22.84 12.19
CA SER A 705 -9.65 -21.87 12.02
C SER A 705 -9.94 -20.56 12.76
N ASN A 706 -8.89 -19.83 13.12
CA ASN A 706 -8.94 -18.53 13.78
C ASN A 706 -8.83 -17.36 12.80
N ALA A 707 -8.30 -17.61 11.61
CA ALA A 707 -8.14 -16.57 10.61
C ALA A 707 -8.28 -17.10 9.19
N LEU A 708 -8.78 -16.24 8.30
CA LEU A 708 -8.80 -16.43 6.86
C LEU A 708 -7.88 -15.38 6.23
N ILE A 709 -6.88 -15.83 5.48
CA ILE A 709 -5.86 -15.00 4.81
C ILE A 709 -6.04 -15.14 3.30
N ASP A 710 -6.65 -14.13 2.67
CA ASP A 710 -6.90 -14.16 1.23
C ASP A 710 -5.74 -13.57 0.43
N THR A 711 -4.72 -14.39 0.11
CA THR A 711 -3.65 -14.00 -0.82
C THR A 711 -3.95 -14.40 -2.27
N GLY A 712 -4.90 -15.31 -2.49
CA GLY A 712 -5.36 -15.73 -3.82
C GLY A 712 -6.44 -14.83 -4.44
N SER A 713 -6.91 -13.83 -3.70
CA SER A 713 -8.04 -12.97 -4.05
C SER A 713 -9.32 -13.78 -4.37
N LEU A 714 -9.51 -14.92 -3.72
CA LEU A 714 -10.66 -15.81 -3.97
C LEU A 714 -11.96 -15.26 -3.36
N LEU A 715 -11.88 -14.20 -2.55
CA LEU A 715 -13.02 -13.53 -1.93
C LEU A 715 -13.48 -12.29 -2.71
N ALA A 716 -12.90 -12.02 -3.88
CA ALA A 716 -13.24 -10.86 -4.72
C ALA A 716 -14.71 -10.82 -5.14
N GLY A 717 -15.26 -9.60 -5.26
CA GLY A 717 -16.66 -9.30 -5.50
C GLY A 717 -17.52 -9.25 -4.22
N LYS A 718 -16.90 -9.34 -3.03
CA LYS A 718 -17.59 -9.31 -1.74
C LYS A 718 -16.84 -8.46 -0.72
N SER A 719 -17.58 -7.65 0.03
CA SER A 719 -17.01 -6.85 1.11
C SER A 719 -16.71 -7.71 2.32
N ASN A 720 -15.61 -7.41 3.03
CA ASN A 720 -15.26 -8.13 4.26
C ASN A 720 -16.37 -8.07 5.32
N LYS A 721 -17.17 -6.99 5.31
CA LYS A 721 -18.38 -6.86 6.13
C LYS A 721 -19.43 -7.93 5.79
N GLU A 722 -19.75 -8.12 4.51
CA GLU A 722 -20.68 -9.18 4.07
C GLU A 722 -20.16 -10.58 4.47
N LEU A 723 -18.84 -10.81 4.39
CA LEU A 723 -18.24 -12.07 4.86
C LEU A 723 -18.43 -12.25 6.35
N ALA A 724 -18.14 -11.22 7.16
CA ALA A 724 -18.30 -11.25 8.61
C ALA A 724 -19.78 -11.48 9.01
N GLU A 725 -20.72 -10.77 8.38
CA GLU A 725 -22.15 -10.96 8.59
C GLU A 725 -22.59 -12.39 8.23
N TYR A 726 -22.09 -12.95 7.12
CA TYR A 726 -22.39 -14.33 6.74
C TYR A 726 -21.83 -15.35 7.75
N ILE A 727 -20.60 -15.15 8.24
CA ILE A 727 -19.97 -16.02 9.24
C ILE A 727 -20.75 -16.03 10.55
N LEU A 728 -21.20 -14.85 11.02
CA LEU A 728 -22.00 -14.74 12.26
C LEU A 728 -23.29 -15.55 12.22
N LEU A 729 -23.88 -15.70 11.04
CA LEU A 729 -25.11 -16.47 10.83
C LEU A 729 -24.89 -17.99 10.79
N GLN A 730 -23.64 -18.48 10.78
CA GLN A 730 -23.37 -19.91 10.69
C GLN A 730 -23.43 -20.58 12.06
N ASN A 731 -24.17 -21.70 12.15
CA ASN A 731 -24.33 -22.48 13.39
C ASN A 731 -22.99 -22.92 14.02
N SER A 732 -22.01 -23.26 13.19
CA SER A 732 -20.66 -23.62 13.64
C SER A 732 -19.95 -22.46 14.35
N PHE A 733 -20.15 -21.22 13.88
CA PHE A 733 -19.59 -20.04 14.51
C PHE A 733 -20.37 -19.64 15.78
N ILE A 734 -21.70 -19.79 15.76
CA ILE A 734 -22.56 -19.55 16.92
C ILE A 734 -22.15 -20.43 18.11
N ASN A 735 -21.70 -21.65 17.85
CA ASN A 735 -21.25 -22.59 18.89
C ASN A 735 -19.74 -22.49 19.22
N SER A 736 -19.01 -21.57 18.61
CA SER A 736 -17.56 -21.38 18.85
C SER A 736 -17.26 -20.48 20.05
N ASP A 737 -16.01 -20.52 20.53
CA ASP A 737 -15.51 -19.68 21.63
C ASP A 737 -15.19 -18.23 21.22
N PHE A 738 -15.36 -17.87 19.95
CA PHE A 738 -15.11 -16.51 19.49
C PHE A 738 -16.15 -15.53 20.05
N LYS A 739 -15.68 -14.35 20.47
CA LYS A 739 -16.53 -13.25 20.95
C LYS A 739 -17.00 -12.32 19.82
N GLY A 740 -16.38 -12.41 18.64
CA GLY A 740 -16.72 -11.58 17.48
C GLY A 740 -15.86 -11.90 16.27
N ILE A 741 -15.99 -11.07 15.23
CA ILE A 741 -15.21 -11.18 13.99
C ILE A 741 -14.52 -9.85 13.74
N CYS A 742 -13.21 -9.91 13.48
CA CYS A 742 -12.39 -8.76 13.13
C CYS A 742 -12.17 -8.72 11.61
N TYR A 743 -12.44 -7.57 10.99
CA TYR A 743 -12.28 -7.36 9.56
C TYR A 743 -11.92 -5.92 9.25
N PHE A 744 -11.31 -5.68 8.10
CA PHE A 744 -11.00 -4.33 7.64
C PHE A 744 -12.14 -3.77 6.77
N ASP A 745 -12.68 -2.61 7.14
CA ASP A 745 -13.68 -1.86 6.37
C ASP A 745 -13.04 -0.65 5.68
N VAL A 746 -13.04 -0.65 4.34
CA VAL A 746 -12.46 0.42 3.51
C VAL A 746 -13.34 1.67 3.45
N ASN A 747 -14.65 1.51 3.64
CA ASN A 747 -15.61 2.60 3.52
C ASN A 747 -15.75 3.40 4.82
N PHE A 748 -15.09 2.96 5.89
CA PHE A 748 -15.14 3.60 7.19
C PHE A 748 -13.96 4.57 7.36
N GLY A 749 -14.26 5.85 7.61
CA GLY A 749 -13.24 6.91 7.68
C GLY A 749 -12.60 7.22 6.32
N THR A 750 -11.48 7.96 6.31
CA THR A 750 -10.81 8.35 5.06
C THR A 750 -9.89 7.26 4.51
N ASN A 751 -9.39 6.35 5.35
CA ASN A 751 -8.33 5.40 5.00
C ASN A 751 -8.72 3.93 5.27
N GLY A 752 -9.97 3.68 5.65
CA GLY A 752 -10.42 2.39 6.17
C GLY A 752 -9.92 2.13 7.59
N GLN A 753 -10.63 1.28 8.32
CA GLN A 753 -10.26 0.90 9.68
C GLN A 753 -10.54 -0.58 9.96
N TRP A 754 -9.83 -1.13 10.93
CA TRP A 754 -10.16 -2.43 11.50
C TRP A 754 -11.39 -2.32 12.40
N MET A 755 -12.36 -3.18 12.14
CA MET A 755 -13.67 -3.22 12.79
C MET A 755 -13.86 -4.57 13.46
N VAL A 756 -14.61 -4.57 14.56
CA VAL A 756 -15.08 -5.78 15.22
C VAL A 756 -16.61 -5.79 15.19
N ILE A 757 -17.18 -6.90 14.70
CA ILE A 757 -18.60 -7.19 14.88
C ILE A 757 -18.77 -8.20 16.01
N GLU A 758 -19.47 -7.78 17.06
CA GLU A 758 -19.67 -8.55 18.28
C GLU A 758 -20.67 -9.69 18.09
N LYS A 759 -20.33 -10.88 18.59
CA LYS A 759 -21.23 -12.04 18.58
C LYS A 759 -22.36 -11.83 19.59
N GLY A 760 -23.61 -12.01 19.15
CA GLY A 760 -24.80 -11.93 20.00
C GLY A 760 -25.48 -10.55 19.98
N THR A 761 -24.72 -9.46 20.14
CA THR A 761 -25.25 -8.07 20.06
C THR A 761 -25.28 -7.53 18.63
N ASN A 762 -24.45 -8.07 17.72
CA ASN A 762 -24.20 -7.56 16.37
C ASN A 762 -23.75 -6.08 16.35
N LYS A 763 -23.22 -5.57 17.46
CA LYS A 763 -22.69 -4.22 17.53
C LYS A 763 -21.37 -4.16 16.75
N ILE A 764 -21.20 -3.11 15.96
CA ILE A 764 -19.98 -2.85 15.19
C ILE A 764 -19.24 -1.71 15.87
N ASN A 765 -17.98 -1.94 16.27
CA ASN A 765 -17.09 -0.93 16.80
C ASN A 765 -15.75 -0.97 16.05
N THR A 766 -14.96 0.10 16.14
CA THR A 766 -13.56 0.05 15.71
C THR A 766 -12.80 -0.92 16.62
N LEU A 767 -11.72 -1.54 16.11
CA LEU A 767 -10.90 -2.46 16.90
C LEU A 767 -10.27 -1.75 18.11
N VAL A 768 -9.90 -0.48 17.95
CA VAL A 768 -9.27 0.34 19.02
C VAL A 768 -10.26 0.64 20.15
N ASP A 769 -11.52 0.91 19.80
CA ASP A 769 -12.57 1.22 20.79
C ASP A 769 -13.29 -0.04 21.32
N SER A 770 -12.95 -1.21 20.80
CA SER A 770 -13.56 -2.49 21.17
C SER A 770 -12.95 -3.04 22.45
N HIS A 771 -13.80 -3.55 23.34
CA HIS A 771 -13.38 -4.33 24.51
C HIS A 771 -12.99 -5.78 24.17
N ILE A 772 -13.24 -6.21 22.93
CA ILE A 772 -12.88 -7.53 22.40
C ILE A 772 -11.54 -7.43 21.67
N HIS A 773 -10.56 -8.19 22.15
CA HIS A 773 -9.24 -8.31 21.54
C HIS A 773 -9.22 -9.28 20.35
N GLU A 774 -8.25 -9.10 19.46
CA GLU A 774 -8.04 -9.87 18.24
C GLU A 774 -7.96 -11.37 18.50
N LYS A 775 -7.25 -11.78 19.57
CA LYS A 775 -7.12 -13.18 20.02
C LYS A 775 -8.47 -13.86 20.31
N ASP A 776 -9.52 -13.09 20.61
CA ASP A 776 -10.85 -13.58 20.93
C ASP A 776 -11.79 -13.50 19.70
N THR A 777 -11.28 -13.12 18.53
CA THR A 777 -12.06 -12.97 17.29
C THR A 777 -11.61 -13.91 16.19
N PHE A 778 -12.50 -14.18 15.23
CA PHE A 778 -12.09 -14.71 13.93
C PHE A 778 -11.64 -13.55 13.05
N VAL A 779 -10.43 -13.61 12.52
CA VAL A 779 -9.82 -12.49 11.79
C VAL A 779 -9.80 -12.73 10.29
N ILE A 780 -10.32 -11.77 9.52
CA ILE A 780 -10.29 -11.79 8.05
C ILE A 780 -9.17 -10.87 7.57
N PHE A 781 -8.13 -11.45 6.98
CA PHE A 781 -7.04 -10.74 6.31
C PHE A 781 -7.27 -10.75 4.79
N ASP A 782 -7.25 -9.56 4.19
CA ASP A 782 -7.23 -9.35 2.74
C ASP A 782 -5.87 -8.75 2.34
N ASP A 783 -5.26 -9.25 1.26
CA ASP A 783 -3.86 -9.01 0.86
C ASP A 783 -3.50 -7.51 0.84
N ALA A 784 -4.22 -6.66 0.11
CA ALA A 784 -3.90 -5.23 0.07
C ALA A 784 -4.38 -4.45 1.30
N ARG A 785 -5.41 -4.93 2.00
CA ARG A 785 -6.08 -4.20 3.09
C ARG A 785 -5.46 -4.44 4.46
N SER A 786 -4.55 -5.42 4.54
CA SER A 786 -3.89 -5.80 5.79
C SER A 786 -2.38 -5.57 5.80
N ARG A 787 -1.72 -5.15 4.70
CA ARG A 787 -0.25 -4.87 4.69
C ARG A 787 0.15 -3.97 5.86
N GLY A 788 1.08 -4.45 6.69
CA GLY A 788 1.51 -3.77 7.93
C GLY A 788 0.72 -4.12 9.19
N ALA A 789 -0.52 -4.62 9.10
CA ALA A 789 -1.35 -4.96 10.26
C ALA A 789 -0.72 -6.06 11.15
N ASP A 790 -0.57 -5.77 12.44
CA ASP A 790 0.03 -6.67 13.42
C ASP A 790 -1.02 -7.18 14.41
N MET A 791 -1.74 -8.24 14.01
CA MET A 791 -2.78 -8.84 14.84
C MET A 791 -2.19 -9.84 15.82
N LYS A 792 -2.48 -9.66 17.12
CA LYS A 792 -2.07 -10.59 18.18
C LYS A 792 -3.07 -11.75 18.30
N LEU A 793 -2.89 -12.77 17.45
CA LEU A 793 -3.68 -14.00 17.48
C LEU A 793 -3.28 -14.94 18.64
N LYS A 794 -4.10 -15.97 18.90
CA LYS A 794 -3.79 -17.02 19.89
C LYS A 794 -2.48 -17.74 19.57
N ASP A 795 -1.82 -18.26 20.61
CA ASP A 795 -0.51 -18.92 20.50
C ASP A 795 -0.54 -20.20 19.67
N ASP A 796 -1.67 -20.90 19.66
CA ASP A 796 -1.95 -22.12 18.91
C ASP A 796 -2.88 -21.88 17.71
N ALA A 797 -3.04 -20.62 17.29
CA ALA A 797 -3.95 -20.26 16.21
C ALA A 797 -3.66 -21.01 14.91
N THR A 798 -4.74 -21.42 14.23
CA THR A 798 -4.69 -22.01 12.89
C THR A 798 -5.32 -21.06 11.88
N ALA A 799 -4.61 -20.75 10.80
CA ALA A 799 -5.15 -19.91 9.73
C ALA A 799 -5.33 -20.67 8.42
N VAL A 800 -6.37 -20.34 7.66
CA VAL A 800 -6.55 -20.78 6.28
C VAL A 800 -5.98 -19.71 5.35
N ILE A 801 -5.12 -20.08 4.41
CA ILE A 801 -4.57 -19.19 3.38
C ILE A 801 -4.94 -19.66 1.97
N THR A 802 -5.42 -18.74 1.13
CA THR A 802 -5.85 -19.05 -0.25
C THR A 802 -4.69 -18.91 -1.24
N LEU A 803 -4.62 -19.77 -2.26
CA LEU A 803 -3.66 -19.63 -3.36
C LEU A 803 -4.32 -19.05 -4.62
N GLY A 804 -3.63 -18.11 -5.27
CA GLY A 804 -4.01 -17.56 -6.58
C GLY A 804 -3.02 -17.99 -7.67
N PRO A 805 -3.43 -18.09 -8.96
CA PRO A 805 -2.60 -18.66 -10.04
C PRO A 805 -1.21 -18.04 -10.24
N LYS A 806 -1.06 -16.75 -9.91
CA LYS A 806 0.20 -15.99 -10.06
C LYS A 806 0.84 -15.63 -8.72
N ILE A 807 0.51 -16.36 -7.65
CA ILE A 807 1.08 -16.08 -6.33
C ILE A 807 2.59 -16.34 -6.36
N THR A 808 3.37 -15.34 -5.93
CA THR A 808 4.82 -15.41 -5.80
C THR A 808 5.21 -15.78 -4.37
N LYS A 809 6.47 -16.20 -4.17
CA LYS A 809 6.99 -16.56 -2.85
C LYS A 809 6.82 -15.39 -1.89
N ASP A 810 7.20 -14.18 -2.27
CA ASP A 810 7.04 -12.99 -1.44
C ASP A 810 5.61 -12.74 -0.96
N LYS A 811 4.62 -12.75 -1.86
CA LYS A 811 3.21 -12.55 -1.47
C LYS A 811 2.72 -13.65 -0.54
N PHE A 812 3.07 -14.90 -0.83
CA PHE A 812 2.71 -16.04 0.00
C PHE A 812 3.36 -15.96 1.39
N MET A 813 4.64 -15.61 1.48
CA MET A 813 5.38 -15.46 2.72
C MET A 813 4.85 -14.29 3.57
N GLN A 814 4.50 -13.17 2.95
CA GLN A 814 3.87 -12.03 3.63
C GLN A 814 2.50 -12.40 4.21
N GLY A 815 1.71 -13.19 3.47
CA GLY A 815 0.45 -13.75 3.97
C GLY A 815 0.65 -14.72 5.12
N ALA A 816 1.53 -15.72 4.96
CA ALA A 816 1.85 -16.68 6.02
C ALA A 816 2.44 -16.00 7.27
N GLY A 817 3.22 -14.94 7.08
CA GLY A 817 3.86 -14.15 8.14
C GLY A 817 2.90 -13.39 9.06
N ARG A 818 1.59 -13.37 8.76
CA ARG A 818 0.55 -12.92 9.71
C ARG A 818 0.43 -13.84 10.91
N MET A 819 0.80 -15.11 10.73
CA MET A 819 0.97 -16.06 11.82
C MET A 819 2.35 -15.83 12.48
N ARG A 820 2.44 -14.81 13.32
CA ARG A 820 3.71 -14.38 13.97
C ARG A 820 4.41 -15.48 14.77
N LYS A 821 3.67 -16.48 15.24
CA LYS A 821 4.16 -17.62 16.03
C LYS A 821 4.14 -18.94 15.23
N LEU A 822 4.26 -18.88 13.89
CA LEU A 822 4.33 -20.06 13.02
C LEU A 822 5.56 -20.96 13.34
N LEU A 823 6.67 -20.35 13.76
CA LEU A 823 7.87 -21.07 14.23
C LEU A 823 7.68 -21.75 15.59
N ASP A 824 6.61 -21.42 16.31
CA ASP A 824 6.28 -21.97 17.62
C ASP A 824 5.09 -22.96 17.47
N ASN A 825 3.86 -22.53 17.82
CA ASN A 825 2.69 -23.40 17.94
C ASN A 825 1.58 -23.12 16.91
N GLN A 826 1.68 -22.03 16.13
CA GLN A 826 0.67 -21.72 15.12
C GLN A 826 0.77 -22.61 13.89
N ARG A 827 -0.33 -22.76 13.16
CA ARG A 827 -0.43 -23.64 11.99
C ARG A 827 -1.09 -22.96 10.80
N LEU A 828 -0.79 -23.48 9.61
CA LEU A 828 -1.31 -22.96 8.35
C LEU A 828 -2.05 -24.05 7.55
N ILE A 829 -3.21 -23.72 7.02
CA ILE A 829 -3.97 -24.57 6.10
C ILE A 829 -4.00 -23.86 4.75
N ILE A 830 -3.26 -24.39 3.79
CA ILE A 830 -3.16 -23.85 2.44
C ILE A 830 -4.28 -24.44 1.60
N ILE A 831 -5.08 -23.60 0.95
CA ILE A 831 -6.16 -24.02 0.07
C ILE A 831 -6.02 -23.46 -1.33
N SER A 832 -6.45 -24.24 -2.33
CA SER A 832 -6.41 -23.83 -3.73
C SER A 832 -7.71 -24.13 -4.48
N SER A 833 -7.99 -23.34 -5.51
CA SER A 833 -9.03 -23.66 -6.50
C SER A 833 -8.59 -24.81 -7.40
N PHE A 834 -9.53 -25.37 -8.15
CA PHE A 834 -9.24 -26.41 -9.14
C PHE A 834 -8.19 -25.97 -10.17
N GLU A 835 -8.28 -24.73 -10.67
CA GLU A 835 -7.31 -24.10 -11.59
C GLU A 835 -5.88 -24.14 -11.06
N VAL A 836 -5.69 -23.70 -9.81
CA VAL A 836 -4.38 -23.67 -9.16
C VAL A 836 -3.85 -25.08 -8.92
N ASN A 837 -4.72 -26.01 -8.50
CA ASN A 837 -4.32 -27.41 -8.29
C ASN A 837 -3.82 -28.07 -9.59
N VAL A 838 -4.47 -27.80 -10.73
CA VAL A 838 -3.99 -28.28 -12.05
C VAL A 838 -2.67 -27.61 -12.42
N SER A 839 -2.51 -26.31 -12.17
CA SER A 839 -1.26 -25.58 -12.41
C SER A 839 -0.08 -26.18 -11.62
N ILE A 840 -0.28 -26.49 -10.34
CA ILE A 840 0.71 -27.15 -9.49
C ILE A 840 1.11 -28.50 -10.10
N LYS A 841 0.13 -29.36 -10.41
CA LYS A 841 0.37 -30.69 -10.99
C LYS A 841 1.13 -30.64 -12.32
N LYS A 842 0.83 -29.66 -13.18
CA LYS A 842 1.54 -29.44 -14.45
C LYS A 842 2.99 -29.03 -14.22
N ALA A 843 3.26 -28.15 -13.27
CA ALA A 843 4.62 -27.72 -12.96
C ALA A 843 5.54 -28.87 -12.50
N ILE A 844 4.95 -29.92 -11.92
CA ILE A 844 5.68 -31.11 -11.42
C ILE A 844 5.63 -32.27 -12.45
N SER A 845 5.04 -32.03 -13.63
CA SER A 845 4.91 -33.03 -14.69
C SER A 845 4.18 -34.33 -14.25
N SER A 846 3.22 -34.23 -13.33
CA SER A 846 2.47 -35.39 -12.82
C SER A 846 1.03 -35.05 -12.44
N LEU A 847 0.09 -35.26 -13.38
CA LEU A 847 -1.34 -34.97 -13.17
C LEU A 847 -2.04 -35.89 -12.16
N ASN A 848 -1.56 -37.13 -12.02
CA ASN A 848 -2.14 -38.14 -11.12
C ASN A 848 -1.59 -38.05 -9.69
N HIS A 849 -0.56 -37.23 -9.46
CA HIS A 849 -0.03 -37.00 -8.12
C HIS A 849 -1.00 -36.16 -7.29
N VAL A 850 -1.13 -36.49 -6.00
CA VAL A 850 -1.81 -35.63 -5.02
C VAL A 850 -0.75 -34.65 -4.52
N PRO A 851 -0.87 -33.34 -4.81
CA PRO A 851 0.21 -32.41 -4.49
C PRO A 851 0.48 -32.34 -3.00
N THR A 852 1.75 -32.43 -2.65
CA THR A 852 2.28 -32.21 -1.30
C THR A 852 2.56 -30.73 -1.07
N ILE A 853 3.05 -30.36 0.12
CA ILE A 853 3.46 -28.97 0.36
C ILE A 853 4.74 -28.62 -0.39
N ASN A 854 5.67 -29.58 -0.56
CA ASN A 854 6.88 -29.36 -1.35
C ASN A 854 6.53 -28.95 -2.78
N ASP A 855 5.54 -29.62 -3.36
CA ASP A 855 4.99 -29.36 -4.69
C ASP A 855 4.41 -27.95 -4.82
N VAL A 856 3.63 -27.53 -3.82
CA VAL A 856 3.07 -26.17 -3.75
C VAL A 856 4.19 -25.13 -3.68
N ILE A 857 5.19 -25.33 -2.82
CA ILE A 857 6.31 -24.40 -2.67
C ILE A 857 7.14 -24.32 -3.95
N GLN A 858 7.44 -25.46 -4.60
CA GLN A 858 8.15 -25.50 -5.88
C GLN A 858 7.38 -24.72 -6.94
N TRP A 859 6.07 -24.89 -7.03
CA TRP A 859 5.22 -24.14 -7.95
C TRP A 859 5.25 -22.62 -7.68
N ILE A 860 5.20 -22.21 -6.40
CA ILE A 860 5.31 -20.80 -6.01
C ILE A 860 6.67 -20.20 -6.42
N LEU A 861 7.76 -20.96 -6.31
CA LEU A 861 9.10 -20.52 -6.73
C LEU A 861 9.18 -20.38 -8.25
N LEU A 862 8.62 -21.32 -9.02
CA LEU A 862 8.54 -21.23 -10.48
C LEU A 862 7.72 -20.02 -10.94
N ASN A 863 6.62 -19.71 -10.25
CA ASN A 863 5.86 -18.48 -10.50
C ASN A 863 6.68 -17.22 -10.23
N THR A 864 7.52 -17.24 -9.20
CA THR A 864 8.41 -16.12 -8.85
C THR A 864 9.45 -15.89 -9.94
N GLU A 865 10.10 -16.97 -10.41
CA GLU A 865 11.04 -16.92 -11.54
C GLU A 865 10.37 -16.37 -12.80
N LYS A 866 9.20 -16.92 -13.17
CA LYS A 866 8.44 -16.46 -14.33
C LYS A 866 8.09 -14.97 -14.23
N THR A 867 7.63 -14.51 -13.06
CA THR A 867 7.29 -13.10 -12.83
C THR A 867 8.51 -12.19 -12.98
N VAL A 868 9.69 -12.61 -12.50
CA VAL A 868 10.94 -11.85 -12.65
C VAL A 868 11.36 -11.78 -14.12
N MET A 869 11.22 -12.87 -14.87
CA MET A 869 11.55 -12.92 -16.29
C MET A 869 10.62 -12.06 -17.14
N GLU A 870 9.31 -12.08 -16.87
CA GLU A 870 8.32 -11.23 -17.52
C GLU A 870 8.58 -9.73 -17.24
N GLY A 871 9.04 -9.39 -16.04
CA GLY A 871 9.38 -8.01 -15.66
C GLY A 871 10.61 -7.41 -16.34
N LEU A 872 11.49 -8.25 -16.90
CA LEU A 872 12.78 -7.82 -17.46
C LEU A 872 12.61 -6.92 -18.70
N GLN A 873 11.58 -7.16 -19.52
CA GLN A 873 11.29 -6.35 -20.70
C GLN A 873 10.98 -4.89 -20.31
N MET A 874 10.08 -4.69 -19.36
CA MET A 874 9.71 -3.36 -18.86
C MET A 874 10.89 -2.68 -18.18
N TRP A 875 11.60 -3.40 -17.31
CA TRP A 875 12.79 -2.89 -16.62
C TRP A 875 13.86 -2.40 -17.62
N THR A 876 14.09 -3.15 -18.69
CA THR A 876 15.03 -2.79 -19.76
C THR A 876 14.58 -1.54 -20.51
N SER A 877 13.32 -1.48 -20.94
CA SER A 877 12.76 -0.34 -21.67
C SER A 877 12.92 0.95 -20.87
N GLN A 878 12.55 0.92 -19.58
CA GLN A 878 12.69 2.06 -18.67
C GLN A 878 14.15 2.47 -18.45
N GLY A 879 15.04 1.51 -18.24
CA GLY A 879 16.47 1.79 -18.06
C GLY A 879 17.13 2.39 -19.30
N LEU A 880 16.75 1.93 -20.50
CA LEU A 880 17.22 2.53 -21.76
C LEU A 880 16.67 3.94 -21.95
N GLN A 881 15.41 4.17 -21.62
CA GLN A 881 14.82 5.51 -21.68
C GLN A 881 15.55 6.47 -20.73
N TYR A 882 15.78 6.05 -19.49
CA TYR A 882 16.53 6.83 -18.50
C TYR A 882 17.99 7.11 -18.95
N ALA A 883 18.69 6.11 -19.48
CA ALA A 883 20.05 6.30 -20.00
C ALA A 883 20.10 7.26 -21.21
N LYS A 884 19.07 7.27 -22.07
CA LYS A 884 18.94 8.25 -23.16
C LYS A 884 18.74 9.66 -22.61
N GLN A 885 17.87 9.82 -21.60
CA GLN A 885 17.61 11.11 -20.94
C GLN A 885 18.88 11.70 -20.32
N MET A 886 19.71 10.87 -19.70
CA MET A 886 21.01 11.29 -19.14
C MET A 886 21.97 11.81 -20.22
N LYS A 887 21.92 11.26 -21.44
CA LYS A 887 22.73 11.72 -22.58
C LYS A 887 22.16 13.00 -23.20
N ASN A 888 20.84 13.06 -23.38
CA ASN A 888 20.13 14.18 -23.97
C ASN A 888 18.84 14.46 -23.18
N PRO A 889 18.79 15.53 -22.36
CA PRO A 889 17.62 15.87 -21.58
C PRO A 889 16.33 16.04 -22.39
N ASP A 890 16.42 16.38 -23.68
CA ASP A 890 15.26 16.55 -24.56
C ASP A 890 14.63 15.21 -24.97
N SER A 891 15.34 14.09 -24.80
CA SER A 891 14.79 12.75 -25.09
C SER A 891 13.81 12.26 -24.02
N ILE A 892 13.53 13.06 -22.99
CA ILE A 892 12.47 12.75 -22.01
C ILE A 892 11.09 12.80 -22.67
N VAL A 893 10.90 13.67 -23.65
CA VAL A 893 9.65 13.81 -24.39
C VAL A 893 9.52 12.65 -25.38
N CYS A 894 8.52 11.82 -25.16
CA CYS A 894 8.22 10.65 -25.97
C CYS A 894 6.90 10.87 -26.71
N ASN A 895 6.89 10.62 -28.02
CA ASN A 895 5.64 10.62 -28.78
C ASN A 895 4.82 9.36 -28.42
N GLU A 896 3.52 9.53 -28.17
CA GLU A 896 2.60 8.41 -27.98
C GLU A 896 2.27 7.77 -29.34
N ARG A 897 2.65 6.50 -29.50
CA ARG A 897 2.40 5.70 -30.71
C ARG A 897 1.16 4.85 -30.51
N ILE A 898 0.01 5.49 -30.70
CA ILE A 898 -1.32 4.94 -30.39
C ILE A 898 -2.09 4.51 -31.63
N ASN A 899 -1.65 4.88 -32.84
CA ASN A 899 -2.35 4.59 -34.08
C ASN A 899 -2.31 3.09 -34.43
N LEU A 900 -3.37 2.58 -35.06
CA LEU A 900 -3.46 1.18 -35.46
C LEU A 900 -2.30 0.74 -36.36
N THR A 901 -1.79 1.62 -37.23
CA THR A 901 -0.64 1.34 -38.09
C THR A 901 0.66 1.23 -37.30
N ASP A 902 0.82 2.05 -36.27
CA ASP A 902 2.02 2.02 -35.40
C ASP A 902 2.01 0.78 -34.51
N LEU A 903 0.83 0.39 -34.02
CA LEU A 903 0.64 -0.78 -33.16
C LEU A 903 0.70 -2.11 -33.93
N TYR A 904 0.03 -2.21 -35.08
CA TYR A 904 -0.22 -3.48 -35.76
C TYR A 904 0.20 -3.51 -37.25
N GLY A 905 0.62 -2.37 -37.81
CA GLY A 905 0.95 -2.25 -39.24
C GLY A 905 2.34 -2.79 -39.62
N LEU A 906 3.21 -3.04 -38.64
CA LEU A 906 4.56 -3.53 -38.87
C LEU A 906 4.64 -5.06 -38.78
N LYS A 907 5.64 -5.63 -39.47
CA LYS A 907 6.01 -7.03 -39.26
C LYS A 907 6.62 -7.17 -37.87
N HIS A 908 6.22 -8.22 -37.17
CA HIS A 908 6.82 -8.58 -35.89
C HIS A 908 7.40 -9.99 -36.01
N PHE A 909 8.64 -10.15 -35.57
CA PHE A 909 9.32 -11.44 -35.49
C PHE A 909 9.59 -11.69 -34.02
N ASP A 910 9.27 -12.89 -33.54
CA ASP A 910 9.61 -13.32 -32.18
C ASP A 910 11.15 -13.24 -32.04
N ARG A 911 11.63 -12.28 -31.24
CA ARG A 911 13.06 -12.04 -30.97
C ARG A 911 13.32 -12.13 -29.48
N SER A 912 14.54 -12.51 -29.12
CA SER A 912 14.94 -12.41 -27.72
C SER A 912 15.06 -10.95 -27.30
N LEU A 913 14.86 -10.67 -26.01
CA LEU A 913 15.04 -9.33 -25.44
C LEU A 913 16.46 -8.82 -25.69
N MET A 914 17.44 -9.73 -25.67
CA MET A 914 18.81 -9.43 -26.03
C MET A 914 18.93 -8.93 -27.48
N ASP A 915 18.40 -9.66 -28.45
CA ASP A 915 18.52 -9.31 -29.87
C ASP A 915 17.83 -7.98 -30.21
N GLU A 916 16.74 -7.66 -29.51
CA GLU A 916 15.98 -6.43 -29.74
C GLU A 916 16.63 -5.20 -29.10
N TYR A 917 17.11 -5.32 -27.86
CA TYR A 917 17.53 -4.16 -27.07
C TYR A 917 19.04 -3.99 -26.93
N LEU A 918 19.85 -5.05 -27.12
CA LEU A 918 21.32 -4.95 -27.01
C LEU A 918 21.92 -3.97 -28.04
N PRO A 919 21.50 -3.94 -29.32
CA PRO A 919 22.00 -2.94 -30.28
C PRO A 919 21.67 -1.50 -29.87
N ILE A 920 20.56 -1.29 -29.17
CA ILE A 920 20.16 0.02 -28.65
C ILE A 920 21.06 0.38 -27.45
N ALA A 921 21.31 -0.59 -26.57
CA ALA A 921 22.16 -0.43 -25.40
C ALA A 921 23.62 -0.14 -25.78
N ASP A 922 24.13 -0.74 -26.86
CA ASP A 922 25.51 -0.52 -27.33
C ASP A 922 25.76 0.88 -27.88
N ASN A 923 24.70 1.58 -28.32
CA ASN A 923 24.77 2.96 -28.76
C ASN A 923 24.72 3.99 -27.61
N LEU A 924 24.55 3.52 -26.36
CA LEU A 924 24.56 4.37 -25.18
C LEU A 924 25.99 4.70 -24.74
N PRO A 925 26.20 5.86 -24.07
CA PRO A 925 27.51 6.21 -23.52
C PRO A 925 27.96 5.17 -22.51
N ASN A 926 29.28 4.92 -22.44
CA ASN A 926 29.86 3.91 -21.57
C ASN A 926 29.84 4.34 -20.09
N THR A 927 28.66 4.34 -19.48
CA THR A 927 28.43 4.63 -18.06
C THR A 927 28.27 3.33 -17.27
N LYS A 928 28.40 3.39 -15.94
CA LYS A 928 28.10 2.24 -15.05
C LYS A 928 26.68 1.70 -15.29
N ILE A 929 25.72 2.59 -15.51
CA ILE A 929 24.32 2.26 -15.80
C ILE A 929 24.20 1.47 -17.11
N SER A 930 24.79 1.97 -18.20
CA SER A 930 24.75 1.31 -19.51
C SER A 930 25.51 -0.02 -19.53
N GLN A 931 26.58 -0.16 -18.73
CA GLN A 931 27.26 -1.44 -18.52
C GLN A 931 26.39 -2.43 -17.75
N SER A 932 25.73 -1.99 -16.67
CA SER A 932 24.81 -2.85 -15.91
C SER A 932 23.64 -3.35 -16.78
N LEU A 933 23.03 -2.46 -17.57
CA LEU A 933 21.96 -2.80 -18.52
C LEU A 933 22.43 -3.86 -19.52
N ARG A 934 23.62 -3.67 -20.13
CA ARG A 934 24.20 -4.64 -21.07
C ARG A 934 24.47 -6.00 -20.42
N ASN A 935 25.09 -6.02 -19.24
CA ASN A 935 25.36 -7.26 -18.52
C ASN A 935 24.07 -8.03 -18.22
N GLN A 936 23.02 -7.32 -17.82
CA GLN A 936 21.74 -7.95 -17.51
C GLN A 936 21.02 -8.50 -18.75
N LEU A 937 21.08 -7.77 -19.87
CA LEU A 937 20.60 -8.24 -21.18
C LEU A 937 21.36 -9.48 -21.66
N VAL A 938 22.68 -9.50 -21.52
CA VAL A 938 23.51 -10.66 -21.91
C VAL A 938 23.22 -11.88 -21.02
N ASN A 939 23.06 -11.68 -19.72
CA ASN A 939 22.89 -12.79 -18.77
C ASN A 939 21.49 -13.42 -18.84
N TYR A 940 20.45 -12.63 -19.04
CA TYR A 940 19.05 -13.08 -18.92
C TYR A 940 18.20 -12.82 -20.16
N GLY A 941 18.55 -11.83 -20.98
CA GLY A 941 17.74 -11.38 -22.11
C GLY A 941 17.59 -12.40 -23.24
N ALA A 942 18.49 -13.38 -23.36
CA ALA A 942 18.38 -14.45 -24.35
C ALA A 942 17.22 -15.42 -24.09
N GLN A 943 16.79 -15.55 -22.83
CA GLN A 943 15.72 -16.47 -22.42
C GLN A 943 14.33 -15.83 -22.46
N VAL A 944 14.26 -14.50 -22.59
CA VAL A 944 13.01 -13.74 -22.63
C VAL A 944 12.70 -13.40 -24.08
N ILE A 945 11.56 -13.89 -24.59
CA ILE A 945 11.06 -13.49 -25.90
C ILE A 945 10.28 -12.19 -25.73
N VAL A 946 10.58 -11.18 -26.55
CA VAL A 946 9.82 -9.94 -26.57
C VAL A 946 8.44 -10.25 -27.13
N SER A 947 7.45 -10.22 -26.24
CA SER A 947 6.06 -10.38 -26.66
C SER A 947 5.51 -9.03 -27.10
N SER A 948 4.80 -9.01 -28.23
CA SER A 948 4.10 -7.80 -28.68
C SER A 948 3.02 -7.33 -27.69
N SER A 949 2.49 -8.25 -26.87
CA SER A 949 1.56 -8.00 -25.76
C SER A 949 2.25 -7.60 -24.44
N GLY A 950 3.59 -7.70 -24.34
CA GLY A 950 4.37 -7.36 -23.14
C GLY A 950 4.46 -5.86 -22.84
N ASN A 951 4.04 -5.00 -23.77
CA ASN A 951 3.96 -3.55 -23.60
C ASN A 951 2.58 -3.07 -23.09
N ASN A 952 1.73 -3.97 -22.59
CA ASN A 952 0.38 -3.66 -22.11
C ASN A 952 0.39 -3.20 -20.64
N GLU A 953 1.12 -2.10 -20.41
CA GLU A 953 1.58 -1.60 -19.10
C GLU A 953 0.45 -1.06 -18.21
N GLN A 954 0.72 -1.03 -16.90
CA GLN A 954 0.01 -0.20 -15.94
C GLN A 954 0.87 1.04 -15.70
N CYS A 955 0.28 2.22 -15.73
CA CYS A 955 1.00 3.47 -15.49
C CYS A 955 0.12 4.46 -14.77
N GLU A 956 0.69 5.29 -13.90
CA GLU A 956 -0.01 6.43 -13.33
C GLU A 956 0.07 7.60 -14.30
N ARG A 957 -1.08 8.05 -14.80
CA ARG A 957 -1.16 9.16 -15.75
C ARG A 957 -1.77 10.37 -15.04
N GLU A 958 -1.02 11.47 -14.90
CA GLU A 958 -1.55 12.75 -14.43
C GLU A 958 -1.89 13.62 -15.65
N SER A 959 -3.17 13.62 -16.05
CA SER A 959 -3.68 14.32 -17.25
C SER A 959 -4.23 15.71 -16.92
N GLU A 960 -4.06 16.70 -17.80
CA GLU A 960 -4.46 18.11 -17.56
C GLU A 960 -5.97 18.34 -17.30
N LEU A 961 -6.88 17.46 -17.77
CA LEU A 961 -8.33 17.57 -17.50
C LEU A 961 -8.75 17.05 -16.13
N GLU A 962 -8.16 15.93 -15.68
CA GLU A 962 -8.42 15.44 -14.32
C GLU A 962 -8.02 16.49 -13.29
N ILE A 963 -7.05 17.35 -13.63
CA ILE A 963 -6.62 18.49 -12.83
C ILE A 963 -7.73 19.56 -12.73
N GLN A 964 -8.39 19.91 -13.84
CA GLN A 964 -9.49 20.89 -13.83
C GLN A 964 -10.71 20.37 -13.08
N GLU A 965 -11.06 19.08 -13.24
CA GLU A 965 -12.16 18.48 -12.48
C GLU A 965 -11.82 18.31 -10.99
N GLN A 966 -10.58 17.95 -10.64
CA GLN A 966 -10.14 17.89 -9.24
C GLN A 966 -10.14 19.27 -8.57
N GLN A 967 -9.79 20.34 -9.29
CA GLN A 967 -9.97 21.72 -8.78
C GLN A 967 -11.44 22.04 -8.46
N ILE A 968 -12.39 21.48 -9.22
CA ILE A 968 -13.84 21.66 -8.98
C ILE A 968 -14.34 20.74 -7.85
N VAL A 969 -13.75 19.56 -7.68
CA VAL A 969 -14.14 18.54 -6.68
C VAL A 969 -13.44 18.71 -5.33
N MET A 970 -12.31 19.41 -5.26
CA MET A 970 -11.72 19.93 -4.01
C MET A 970 -12.70 20.94 -3.41
N ARG A 971 -13.75 20.40 -2.79
CA ARG A 971 -14.79 21.13 -2.09
C ARG A 971 -14.14 22.02 -1.07
N GLU A 972 -14.56 23.28 -1.12
CA GLU A 972 -14.55 24.24 -0.04
C GLU A 972 -14.63 23.49 1.29
N TYR A 973 -13.51 23.45 2.02
CA TYR A 973 -13.63 23.31 3.46
C TYR A 973 -14.56 24.45 3.88
N PRO A 974 -15.65 24.19 4.63
CA PRO A 974 -16.42 25.29 5.19
C PRO A 974 -15.40 26.19 5.88
N THR A 975 -15.37 27.45 5.46
CA THR A 975 -14.54 28.44 6.15
C THR A 975 -15.13 28.55 7.53
N GLU A 976 -14.58 27.79 8.48
CA GLU A 976 -14.91 27.90 9.88
C GLU A 976 -14.41 29.27 10.32
N LYS A 977 -15.33 30.23 10.36
CA LYS A 977 -15.07 31.49 11.04
C LYS A 977 -14.97 31.15 12.51
N ALA A 978 -13.84 31.49 13.13
CA ALA A 978 -13.71 31.47 14.57
C ALA A 978 -14.96 32.12 15.19
N VAL A 979 -15.73 31.34 15.95
CA VAL A 979 -16.81 31.92 16.75
C VAL A 979 -16.14 32.79 17.79
N SER A 980 -16.50 34.07 17.82
CA SER A 980 -16.19 34.92 18.96
C SER A 980 -16.86 34.28 20.17
N GLU A 981 -16.08 33.56 20.98
CA GLU A 981 -16.51 33.22 22.33
C GLU A 981 -16.87 34.52 23.02
N HIS A 982 -18.13 34.64 23.43
CA HIS A 982 -18.50 35.71 24.33
C HIS A 982 -17.79 35.42 25.66
N PRO A 983 -17.02 36.39 26.19
CA PRO A 983 -16.34 36.21 27.46
C PRO A 983 -17.39 35.81 28.49
N TRP A 984 -17.08 34.74 29.23
CA TRP A 984 -17.96 34.23 30.27
C TRP A 984 -18.27 35.38 31.23
N ASN A 985 -19.55 35.69 31.43
CA ASN A 985 -19.95 36.64 32.45
C ASN A 985 -19.82 35.94 33.81
N TYR A 986 -18.59 35.89 34.34
CA TYR A 986 -18.24 35.21 35.60
C TYR A 986 -19.16 35.62 36.77
N ARG A 987 -19.81 36.79 36.66
CA ARG A 987 -20.81 37.28 37.61
C ARG A 987 -22.06 36.39 37.68
N ASP A 988 -22.49 35.79 36.58
CA ASP A 988 -23.65 34.89 36.54
C ASP A 988 -23.31 33.53 37.18
N LEU A 989 -22.05 33.09 37.09
CA LEU A 989 -21.53 31.88 37.73
C LEU A 989 -21.48 32.01 39.26
N LEU A 990 -21.27 33.23 39.78
CA LEU A 990 -21.27 33.55 41.20
C LEU A 990 -22.67 33.86 41.78
N THR A 991 -23.69 33.98 40.93
CA THR A 991 -25.09 34.26 41.35
C THR A 991 -26.03 33.09 41.06
N GLY A 992 -25.57 32.10 40.27
CA GLY A 992 -26.28 30.85 40.06
C GLY A 992 -26.43 30.08 41.37
N LYS A 993 -27.67 29.86 41.81
CA LYS A 993 -27.99 28.94 42.90
C LYS A 993 -27.80 27.50 42.41
N GLY A 994 -26.55 27.04 42.40
CA GLY A 994 -26.15 25.68 42.08
C GLY A 994 -26.23 24.73 43.28
N ILE A 995 -26.79 23.54 42.99
CA ILE A 995 -26.78 22.21 43.64
C ILE A 995 -26.08 22.10 45.02
N ASN A 996 -26.80 21.50 45.97
CA ASN A 996 -26.36 21.15 47.33
C ASN A 996 -25.16 20.18 47.29
N VAL A 997 -23.94 20.69 47.47
CA VAL A 997 -22.72 19.88 47.58
C VAL A 997 -22.10 20.10 48.96
N ASP A 998 -21.71 19.02 49.64
CA ASP A 998 -20.98 19.09 50.91
C ASP A 998 -19.67 19.87 50.72
N ILE A 999 -19.57 21.03 51.38
CA ILE A 999 -18.41 21.92 51.38
C ILE A 999 -17.75 21.90 52.76
N TYR A 1000 -16.42 21.89 52.77
CA TYR A 1000 -15.57 21.91 53.96
C TYR A 1000 -14.74 23.19 53.98
N ASN A 1001 -14.46 23.73 55.17
CA ASN A 1001 -13.60 24.89 55.30
C ASN A 1001 -12.16 24.49 54.96
N LEU A 1002 -11.61 25.04 53.86
CA LEU A 1002 -10.31 24.65 53.35
C LEU A 1002 -9.18 25.00 54.33
N TYR A 1003 -9.34 26.07 55.13
CA TYR A 1003 -8.37 26.53 56.11
C TYR A 1003 -8.19 25.50 57.23
N GLU A 1004 -9.28 25.02 57.82
CA GLU A 1004 -9.27 23.99 58.87
C GLU A 1004 -8.72 22.66 58.32
N THR A 1005 -9.11 22.35 57.08
CA THR A 1005 -8.76 21.12 56.38
C THR A 1005 -7.25 20.97 56.12
N ILE A 1006 -6.60 22.04 55.67
CA ILE A 1006 -5.14 22.05 55.43
C ILE A 1006 -4.38 22.04 56.78
N GLY A 1007 -4.90 22.76 57.78
CA GLY A 1007 -4.34 22.75 59.13
C GLY A 1007 -4.31 21.35 59.77
N SER A 1008 -5.38 20.56 59.59
CA SER A 1008 -5.46 19.21 60.14
C SER A 1008 -4.61 18.18 59.38
N LEU A 1009 -4.45 18.31 58.06
CA LEU A 1009 -3.73 17.33 57.24
C LEU A 1009 -2.21 17.48 57.29
N PHE A 1010 -1.70 18.72 57.37
CA PHE A 1010 -0.27 19.00 57.23
C PHE A 1010 0.41 19.50 58.52
N GLY A 1011 -0.35 19.80 59.59
CA GLY A 1011 0.20 20.19 60.89
C GLY A 1011 1.03 21.48 60.87
N ILE A 1012 0.84 22.35 59.88
CA ILE A 1012 1.67 23.53 59.65
C ILE A 1012 1.20 24.70 60.56
N PRO A 1013 2.03 25.20 61.48
CA PRO A 1013 1.63 26.25 62.43
C PRO A 1013 1.50 27.67 61.82
N ASN A 1014 1.92 27.88 60.56
CA ASN A 1014 2.04 29.21 59.94
C ASN A 1014 1.09 29.49 58.76
N ILE A 1015 -0.04 28.81 58.66
CA ILE A 1015 -1.08 29.15 57.64
C ILE A 1015 -1.62 30.58 57.86
N GLU A 1016 -1.50 31.12 59.08
CA GLU A 1016 -1.88 32.51 59.39
C GLU A 1016 -1.10 33.57 58.59
N MET A 1017 0.10 33.25 58.08
CA MET A 1017 0.91 34.18 57.27
C MET A 1017 0.35 34.40 55.85
N LEU A 1018 -0.57 33.55 55.36
CA LEU A 1018 -1.15 33.69 54.03
C LEU A 1018 -2.23 34.78 53.95
N GLY A 1019 -2.67 35.33 55.09
CA GLY A 1019 -3.64 36.43 55.13
C GLY A 1019 -5.05 36.06 54.62
N TRP A 1020 -5.36 34.77 54.48
CA TRP A 1020 -6.64 34.29 54.00
C TRP A 1020 -7.74 34.51 55.03
N ASN A 1021 -8.92 34.94 54.57
CA ASN A 1021 -10.06 35.15 55.45
C ASN A 1021 -10.66 33.78 55.83
N LYS A 1022 -10.44 33.39 57.09
CA LYS A 1022 -10.69 32.03 57.62
C LYS A 1022 -12.13 31.54 57.40
N ASP A 1023 -13.09 32.44 57.23
CA ASP A 1023 -14.52 32.10 57.13
C ASP A 1023 -15.09 32.09 55.70
N ARG A 1024 -14.25 32.21 54.65
CA ARG A 1024 -14.76 32.39 53.27
C ARG A 1024 -14.21 31.43 52.23
N ILE A 1025 -13.31 30.53 52.60
CA ILE A 1025 -12.67 29.62 51.65
C ILE A 1025 -13.13 28.19 51.93
N TYR A 1026 -13.84 27.63 50.96
CA TYR A 1026 -14.42 26.30 51.06
C TYR A 1026 -13.94 25.43 49.90
N CYS A 1027 -13.80 24.12 50.16
CA CYS A 1027 -13.55 23.13 49.14
C CYS A 1027 -14.60 22.02 49.16
N THR A 1028 -14.79 21.36 48.03
CA THR A 1028 -15.73 20.24 47.95
C THR A 1028 -15.17 18.98 48.61
N LYS A 1029 -16.05 18.10 49.09
CA LYS A 1029 -15.69 16.79 49.66
C LYS A 1029 -14.75 15.95 48.78
N ASN A 1030 -14.93 16.01 47.47
CA ASN A 1030 -14.10 15.26 46.52
C ASN A 1030 -12.68 15.82 46.47
N PHE A 1031 -12.55 17.15 46.46
CA PHE A 1031 -11.24 17.82 46.54
C PHE A 1031 -10.51 17.46 47.85
N TYR A 1032 -11.22 17.47 48.98
CA TYR A 1032 -10.67 17.03 50.27
C TYR A 1032 -10.11 15.61 50.21
N LYS A 1033 -10.91 14.65 49.73
CA LYS A 1033 -10.49 13.24 49.59
C LYS A 1033 -9.32 13.05 48.64
N SER A 1034 -9.19 13.90 47.63
CA SER A 1034 -8.06 13.89 46.69
C SER A 1034 -6.76 14.34 47.36
N ILE A 1035 -6.82 15.31 48.26
CA ILE A 1035 -5.65 15.79 49.04
C ILE A 1035 -5.27 14.77 50.13
N GLU A 1036 -6.25 14.20 50.82
CA GLU A 1036 -6.05 13.22 51.90
C GLU A 1036 -5.32 11.94 51.42
N ARG A 1037 -5.52 11.53 50.17
CA ARG A 1037 -4.94 10.29 49.61
C ARG A 1037 -3.53 10.43 49.03
N LYS A 1038 -2.99 11.64 48.87
CA LYS A 1038 -1.67 11.87 48.23
C LYS A 1038 -0.95 13.07 48.85
N ALA A 1039 -0.12 12.86 49.86
CA ALA A 1039 0.77 13.92 50.33
C ALA A 1039 2.05 13.43 51.01
N PRO A 1040 3.19 13.42 50.30
CA PRO A 1040 4.46 13.94 50.80
C PRO A 1040 4.41 15.48 50.86
N ILE A 1041 5.22 16.08 51.73
CA ILE A 1041 5.29 17.52 52.01
C ILE A 1041 5.55 18.39 50.76
N ASP A 1042 6.22 17.86 49.73
CA ASP A 1042 6.58 18.59 48.50
C ASP A 1042 5.39 18.98 47.61
N CYS A 1043 4.21 18.38 47.82
CA CYS A 1043 3.00 18.73 47.07
C CYS A 1043 2.32 20.02 47.57
N PHE A 1044 2.72 20.56 48.74
CA PHE A 1044 2.11 21.74 49.35
C PHE A 1044 2.14 22.98 48.45
N ALA A 1045 3.28 23.26 47.81
CA ALA A 1045 3.43 24.39 46.89
C ALA A 1045 2.55 24.26 45.63
N LYS A 1046 2.30 23.03 45.17
CA LYS A 1046 1.49 22.73 43.99
C LYS A 1046 -0.01 22.98 44.27
N TYR A 1047 -0.46 22.66 45.47
CA TYR A 1047 -1.84 22.92 45.89
C TYR A 1047 -2.10 24.40 46.20
N ILE A 1048 -1.10 25.12 46.74
CA ILE A 1048 -1.18 26.59 46.89
C ILE A 1048 -1.22 27.28 45.53
N ASN A 1049 -0.41 26.84 44.55
CA ASN A 1049 -0.49 27.38 43.19
C ASN A 1049 -1.85 27.12 42.53
N MET A 1050 -2.45 25.94 42.69
CA MET A 1050 -3.82 25.69 42.20
C MET A 1050 -4.89 26.60 42.84
N ILE A 1051 -4.67 27.08 44.06
CA ILE A 1051 -5.57 28.01 44.75
C ILE A 1051 -5.31 29.46 44.29
N LEU A 1052 -4.06 29.83 44.04
CA LEU A 1052 -3.65 31.16 43.57
C LEU A 1052 -3.91 31.40 42.07
N GLU A 1053 -4.00 30.33 41.26
CA GLU A 1053 -4.29 30.38 39.82
C GLU A 1053 -5.80 30.44 39.49
N SER A 1054 -6.69 30.39 40.49
CA SER A 1054 -8.11 30.67 40.26
C SER A 1054 -8.32 32.19 40.13
N PRO A 1055 -8.96 32.68 39.04
CA PRO A 1055 -9.13 34.11 38.87
C PRO A 1055 -10.01 34.68 39.99
N SER A 1056 -9.55 35.76 40.62
CA SER A 1056 -10.40 36.66 41.39
C SER A 1056 -11.33 37.45 40.47
#